data_AF-A0A1Q9T3A0-F1
#
_entry.id   AF-A0A1Q9T3A0-F1
#
_cell.length_a   1.000
_cell.length_b   1.000
_cell.length_c   1.000
_cell.angle_alpha   90.00
_cell.angle_beta   90.00
_cell.angle_gamma   90.00
#
_symmetry.space_group_name_H-M   'P 1'
#
loop_
_entity.id
_entity.type
_entity.pdbx_description
1 polymer ?
#
loop_
_entity_poly.entity_id
_entity_poly.type
_entity_poly.pdbx_seq_one_letter_code
_entity_poly.pdbx_strand_id
1 'polypeptide(L)'
;MIETSICRTTEDLAALREEWEALERPGESYYTSHRFVSAWWESYRHAPGYRLHVVLVRQEGQLVGVGPFAFRPEKREGQPVTVLRWASHGDYMAALHARGEGVANPKTVSGLIFDELQRVVDDDEAQVVQLTGIPSESDFAWHIRTSQQHHQRLAFLIENPWIDLREPYAVPSHARKYRGKLEREHEVHLHTFAGDEHGILDRIAEVHRAEKNHLVEARGRSERHSLYDDDRRTEHIRQVFTTTDDALTFAYLDSADPATGRVLGYRTVFRDGRRLLSWNSAYLPELERYRLGKVLQLAILEHVTQHDLADEFDLGAGKYPWKFEWTPHQRPTYRYLLKPPRPAPPKPAPAKPATGKDASPALAQKPPAKKPAAPKPPPAPEAPPGPTAAQLAAQSQPRWRRAVRRGARAAIARMPAPAAAQAKRVARTRRLRREVSVWYVPHPDDESIFMGGSIAALPDHRHVLVLLTAGEGSQAIHSLRRRLGQDIGLEEFVAARDREFVAAVQRLGVDPADVYRAGLPDGALSEDAVLAVIRRHARRHPRAAHRTMSYLDPHTDHATAGRALRRAHREGLVRDAGFYLPVPQVVDERADRVTLADAARAAKKAALAEYRLWDPEQGRYAIGRRSVSELVTYHHRTPDERVHGPDLD
;
A
#
# COMPACT_ATOMS: atom_id res chain seq x y z
N MET A 1 -20.37 -1.57 -43.76
CA MET A 1 -21.07 -0.93 -42.60
C MET A 1 -20.38 -1.38 -41.32
N ILE A 2 -20.12 -0.47 -40.36
CA ILE A 2 -19.52 -0.83 -39.06
C ILE A 2 -20.57 -0.63 -37.96
N GLU A 3 -20.73 -1.61 -37.09
CA GLU A 3 -21.68 -1.61 -35.99
C GLU A 3 -21.01 -2.04 -34.68
N THR A 4 -21.64 -1.67 -33.56
CA THR A 4 -21.19 -2.03 -32.21
C THR A 4 -22.32 -2.68 -31.44
N SER A 5 -22.03 -3.76 -30.74
CA SER A 5 -22.98 -4.47 -29.87
C SER A 5 -22.29 -4.94 -28.58
N ILE A 6 -23.08 -5.30 -27.57
CA ILE A 6 -22.58 -5.67 -26.24
C ILE A 6 -23.02 -7.09 -25.90
N CYS A 7 -22.05 -7.98 -25.67
CA CYS A 7 -22.29 -9.31 -25.10
C CYS A 7 -22.34 -9.20 -23.57
N ARG A 8 -23.44 -9.70 -22.98
CA ARG A 8 -23.73 -9.61 -21.53
C ARG A 8 -24.05 -10.96 -20.89
N THR A 9 -24.22 -12.02 -21.66
CA THR A 9 -24.64 -13.34 -21.18
C THR A 9 -23.52 -14.37 -21.35
N THR A 10 -23.57 -15.44 -20.55
CA THR A 10 -22.61 -16.54 -20.65
C THR A 10 -22.77 -17.29 -21.97
N GLU A 11 -24.01 -17.45 -22.43
CA GLU A 11 -24.37 -18.15 -23.66
C GLU A 11 -23.84 -17.40 -24.88
N ASP A 12 -24.04 -16.07 -24.93
CA ASP A 12 -23.50 -15.24 -26.01
C ASP A 12 -21.97 -15.23 -25.98
N LEU A 13 -21.35 -15.19 -24.78
CA LEU A 13 -19.89 -15.26 -24.67
C LEU A 13 -19.38 -16.58 -25.25
N ALA A 14 -20.00 -17.71 -24.91
CA ALA A 14 -19.64 -19.02 -25.45
C ALA A 14 -19.81 -19.09 -26.97
N ALA A 15 -20.88 -18.50 -27.52
CA ALA A 15 -21.14 -18.49 -28.96
C ALA A 15 -20.11 -17.69 -29.76
N LEU A 16 -19.41 -16.73 -29.15
CA LEU A 16 -18.39 -15.91 -29.80
C LEU A 16 -17.04 -16.63 -29.99
N ARG A 17 -16.89 -17.85 -29.47
CA ARG A 17 -15.58 -18.53 -29.39
C ARG A 17 -14.81 -18.54 -30.71
N GLU A 18 -15.40 -19.08 -31.76
CA GLU A 18 -14.70 -19.27 -33.05
C GLU A 18 -14.29 -17.94 -33.68
N GLU A 19 -15.17 -16.94 -33.68
CA GLU A 19 -14.89 -15.62 -34.24
C GLU A 19 -13.88 -14.83 -33.41
N TRP A 20 -13.91 -14.97 -32.08
CA TRP A 20 -12.96 -14.31 -31.18
C TRP A 20 -11.57 -14.95 -31.31
N GLU A 21 -11.48 -16.27 -31.28
CA GLU A 21 -10.22 -17.01 -31.45
C GLU A 21 -9.56 -16.66 -32.80
N ALA A 22 -10.33 -16.38 -33.85
CA ALA A 22 -9.81 -15.90 -35.13
C ALA A 22 -9.14 -14.51 -35.09
N LEU A 23 -9.46 -13.68 -34.08
CA LEU A 23 -8.81 -12.39 -33.84
C LEU A 23 -7.55 -12.48 -32.98
N GLU A 24 -7.38 -13.59 -32.25
CA GLU A 24 -6.28 -13.75 -31.32
C GLU A 24 -4.93 -13.85 -32.04
N ARG A 25 -3.91 -13.27 -31.42
CA ARG A 25 -2.54 -13.26 -31.95
C ARG A 25 -1.58 -13.65 -30.84
N PRO A 26 -0.71 -14.65 -31.09
CA PRO A 26 0.35 -14.98 -30.15
C PRO A 26 1.20 -13.75 -29.84
N GLY A 27 1.45 -13.50 -28.55
CA GLY A 27 2.24 -12.39 -28.05
C GLY A 27 1.44 -11.12 -27.71
N GLU A 28 0.18 -11.02 -28.15
CA GLU A 28 -0.65 -9.82 -27.97
C GLU A 28 -1.84 -10.03 -27.04
N SER A 29 -2.46 -11.22 -27.05
CA SER A 29 -3.82 -11.40 -26.51
C SER A 29 -3.99 -12.49 -25.47
N TYR A 30 -2.94 -13.11 -24.91
CA TYR A 30 -3.11 -14.28 -24.01
C TYR A 30 -4.13 -14.05 -22.89
N TYR A 31 -3.98 -12.98 -22.10
CA TYR A 31 -4.86 -12.67 -20.98
C TYR A 31 -6.21 -12.07 -21.41
N THR A 32 -6.41 -11.77 -22.69
CA THR A 32 -7.67 -11.29 -23.26
C THR A 32 -8.25 -12.26 -24.30
N SER A 33 -7.69 -13.48 -24.37
CA SER A 33 -8.21 -14.56 -25.20
C SER A 33 -9.60 -14.96 -24.72
N HIS A 34 -10.41 -15.46 -25.65
CA HIS A 34 -11.74 -15.97 -25.37
C HIS A 34 -11.70 -17.00 -24.25
N ARG A 35 -10.76 -17.95 -24.31
CA ARG A 35 -10.61 -18.99 -23.29
C ARG A 35 -10.33 -18.43 -21.90
N PHE A 36 -9.41 -17.47 -21.78
CA PHE A 36 -8.99 -16.93 -20.49
C PHE A 36 -10.08 -16.04 -19.91
N VAL A 37 -10.75 -15.25 -20.76
CA VAL A 37 -11.91 -14.44 -20.38
C VAL A 37 -13.11 -15.31 -19.98
N SER A 38 -13.35 -16.41 -20.68
CA SER A 38 -14.44 -17.34 -20.36
C SER A 38 -14.20 -18.06 -19.03
N ALA A 39 -12.98 -18.56 -18.79
CA ALA A 39 -12.60 -19.17 -17.53
C ALA A 39 -12.68 -18.18 -16.35
N TRP A 40 -12.26 -16.93 -16.59
CA TRP A 40 -12.46 -15.85 -15.64
C TRP A 40 -13.94 -15.62 -15.38
N TRP A 41 -14.76 -15.45 -16.41
CA TRP A 41 -16.18 -15.17 -16.23
C TRP A 41 -16.89 -16.29 -15.48
N GLU A 42 -16.61 -17.56 -15.79
CA GLU A 42 -17.20 -18.70 -15.09
C GLU A 42 -16.91 -18.68 -13.59
N SER A 43 -15.71 -18.25 -13.20
CA SER A 43 -15.29 -18.18 -11.80
C SER A 43 -15.91 -17.00 -11.03
N TYR A 44 -16.38 -15.96 -11.74
CA TYR A 44 -16.87 -14.72 -11.14
C TYR A 44 -18.37 -14.42 -11.41
N ARG A 45 -19.03 -15.08 -12.36
CA ARG A 45 -20.41 -14.80 -12.81
C ARG A 45 -21.47 -14.87 -11.70
N HIS A 46 -21.25 -15.73 -10.70
CA HIS A 46 -22.17 -15.91 -9.57
C HIS A 46 -21.83 -14.98 -8.39
N ALA A 47 -20.76 -14.20 -8.47
CA ALA A 47 -20.40 -13.25 -7.45
C ALA A 47 -21.35 -12.03 -7.46
N PRO A 48 -21.84 -11.56 -6.29
CA PRO A 48 -22.68 -10.38 -6.24
C PRO A 48 -22.02 -9.18 -6.92
N GLY A 49 -22.76 -8.48 -7.78
CA GLY A 49 -22.34 -7.23 -8.44
C GLY A 49 -21.47 -7.39 -9.69
N TYR A 50 -21.01 -8.60 -10.01
CA TYR A 50 -20.27 -8.85 -11.26
C TYR A 50 -21.23 -8.90 -12.45
N ARG A 51 -20.91 -8.19 -13.54
CA ARG A 51 -21.69 -8.19 -14.78
C ARG A 51 -20.77 -8.21 -15.99
N LEU A 52 -21.00 -9.14 -16.92
CA LEU A 52 -20.24 -9.20 -18.17
C LEU A 52 -20.59 -8.00 -19.07
N HIS A 53 -19.59 -7.46 -19.74
CA HIS A 53 -19.75 -6.31 -20.64
C HIS A 53 -18.68 -6.35 -21.74
N VAL A 54 -18.85 -7.25 -22.70
CA VAL A 54 -17.91 -7.38 -23.82
C VAL A 54 -18.39 -6.53 -24.99
N VAL A 55 -17.58 -5.58 -25.42
CA VAL A 55 -17.86 -4.73 -26.57
C VAL A 55 -17.42 -5.44 -27.84
N LEU A 56 -18.34 -5.61 -28.79
CA LEU A 56 -18.10 -6.25 -30.08
C LEU A 56 -18.20 -5.19 -31.16
N VAL A 57 -17.19 -5.12 -32.02
CA VAL A 57 -17.22 -4.26 -33.21
C VAL A 57 -17.27 -5.16 -34.43
N ARG A 58 -18.29 -4.98 -35.26
CA ARG A 58 -18.48 -5.76 -36.50
C ARG A 58 -18.40 -4.86 -37.72
N GLN A 59 -17.79 -5.37 -38.78
CA GLN A 59 -17.80 -4.77 -40.11
C GLN A 59 -18.49 -5.76 -41.06
N GLU A 60 -19.63 -5.37 -41.62
CA GLU A 60 -20.37 -6.20 -42.58
C GLU A 60 -20.70 -7.60 -42.02
N GLY A 61 -21.07 -7.64 -40.74
CA GLY A 61 -21.37 -8.86 -40.00
C GLY A 61 -20.14 -9.60 -39.46
N GLN A 62 -18.92 -9.29 -39.91
CA GLN A 62 -17.70 -9.94 -39.43
C GLN A 62 -17.17 -9.27 -38.16
N LEU A 63 -16.76 -10.06 -37.16
CA LEU A 63 -16.13 -9.53 -35.94
C LEU A 63 -14.75 -8.96 -36.27
N VAL A 64 -14.55 -7.67 -36.02
CA VAL A 64 -13.29 -6.95 -36.31
C VAL A 64 -12.64 -6.34 -35.07
N GLY A 65 -13.31 -6.38 -33.92
CA GLY A 65 -12.70 -6.00 -32.66
C GLY A 65 -13.48 -6.43 -31.43
N VAL A 66 -12.75 -6.61 -30.33
CA VAL A 66 -13.30 -7.05 -29.06
C VAL A 66 -12.69 -6.25 -27.91
N GLY A 67 -13.55 -5.67 -27.08
CA GLY A 67 -13.21 -5.08 -25.78
C GLY A 67 -13.73 -5.96 -24.64
N PRO A 68 -12.91 -6.86 -24.06
CA PRO A 68 -13.38 -7.78 -23.03
C PRO A 68 -13.46 -7.10 -21.67
N PHE A 69 -14.62 -6.60 -21.28
CA PHE A 69 -14.81 -5.93 -19.98
C PHE A 69 -15.87 -6.59 -19.10
N ALA A 70 -15.82 -6.24 -17.83
CA ALA A 70 -16.82 -6.61 -16.84
C ALA A 70 -16.92 -5.52 -15.77
N PHE A 71 -18.14 -5.28 -15.30
CA PHE A 71 -18.38 -4.47 -14.11
C PHE A 71 -18.01 -5.27 -12.88
N ARG A 72 -17.33 -4.62 -11.94
CA ARG A 72 -16.89 -5.21 -10.69
C ARG A 72 -17.26 -4.30 -9.53
N PRO A 73 -17.82 -4.83 -8.43
CA PRO A 73 -17.96 -4.08 -7.21
C PRO A 73 -16.60 -3.94 -6.53
N GLU A 74 -16.21 -2.71 -6.24
CA GLU A 74 -15.03 -2.39 -5.44
C GLU A 74 -15.43 -1.52 -4.24
N LYS A 75 -14.52 -1.38 -3.29
CA LYS A 75 -14.63 -0.37 -2.23
C LYS A 75 -13.54 0.67 -2.43
N ARG A 76 -13.91 1.94 -2.49
CA ARG A 76 -12.98 3.08 -2.51
C ARG A 76 -13.32 3.97 -1.34
N GLU A 77 -12.35 4.19 -0.45
CA GLU A 77 -12.55 4.96 0.79
C GLU A 77 -13.74 4.44 1.62
N GLY A 78 -13.91 3.11 1.65
CA GLY A 78 -15.01 2.44 2.34
C GLY A 78 -16.36 2.49 1.63
N GLN A 79 -16.52 3.31 0.59
CA GLN A 79 -17.75 3.40 -0.19
C GLN A 79 -17.79 2.35 -1.30
N PRO A 80 -18.94 1.70 -1.52
CA PRO A 80 -19.12 0.80 -2.65
C PRO A 80 -19.07 1.61 -3.95
N VAL A 81 -18.30 1.14 -4.92
CA VAL A 81 -18.21 1.71 -6.26
C VAL A 81 -18.28 0.59 -7.30
N THR A 82 -18.95 0.86 -8.41
CA THR A 82 -18.95 -0.02 -9.58
C THR A 82 -17.86 0.45 -10.54
N VAL A 83 -16.94 -0.46 -10.83
CA VAL A 83 -15.78 -0.18 -11.70
C VAL A 83 -15.84 -1.10 -12.90
N LEU A 84 -15.75 -0.55 -14.10
CA LEU A 84 -15.54 -1.33 -15.31
C LEU A 84 -14.04 -1.63 -15.47
N ARG A 85 -13.69 -2.91 -15.61
CA ARG A 85 -12.32 -3.39 -15.83
C ARG A 85 -12.31 -4.43 -16.93
N TRP A 86 -11.12 -4.90 -17.33
CA TRP A 86 -11.00 -6.11 -18.15
C TRP A 86 -11.81 -7.26 -17.54
N ALA A 87 -12.42 -8.13 -18.35
CA ALA A 87 -13.02 -9.39 -17.91
C ALA A 87 -11.95 -10.46 -17.68
N SER A 88 -10.83 -10.08 -17.05
CA SER A 88 -9.64 -10.90 -16.86
C SER A 88 -8.70 -10.28 -15.81
N HIS A 89 -7.55 -10.91 -15.58
CA HIS A 89 -6.41 -10.36 -14.86
C HIS A 89 -5.10 -10.90 -15.44
N GLY A 90 -4.08 -10.05 -15.51
CA GLY A 90 -2.77 -10.44 -16.02
C GLY A 90 -1.94 -9.21 -16.38
N ASP A 91 -0.81 -9.48 -17.02
CA ASP A 91 -0.04 -8.47 -17.73
C ASP A 91 -0.56 -8.38 -19.18
N TYR A 92 -0.12 -7.40 -19.97
CA TYR A 92 -0.38 -7.34 -21.42
C TYR A 92 -1.85 -7.47 -21.88
N MET A 93 -2.80 -6.78 -21.23
CA MET A 93 -4.22 -6.80 -21.62
C MET A 93 -4.57 -5.63 -22.55
N ALA A 94 -5.10 -5.92 -23.74
CA ALA A 94 -5.55 -4.95 -24.73
C ALA A 94 -6.88 -5.36 -25.36
N ALA A 95 -7.54 -4.41 -26.04
CA ALA A 95 -8.61 -4.76 -26.97
C ALA A 95 -8.03 -5.50 -28.18
N LEU A 96 -8.78 -6.44 -28.74
CA LEU A 96 -8.40 -7.21 -29.92
C LEU A 96 -8.84 -6.48 -31.19
N HIS A 97 -8.06 -6.65 -32.26
CA HIS A 97 -8.29 -6.05 -33.57
C HIS A 97 -8.07 -7.07 -34.67
N ALA A 98 -8.99 -7.12 -35.64
CA ALA A 98 -8.71 -7.79 -36.89
C ALA A 98 -7.61 -7.03 -37.66
N ARG A 99 -6.82 -7.78 -38.43
CA ARG A 99 -5.80 -7.24 -39.34
C ARG A 99 -5.99 -7.82 -40.72
N GLY A 100 -5.80 -7.00 -41.75
CA GLY A 100 -5.91 -7.42 -43.14
C GLY A 100 -6.33 -6.26 -44.04
N GLU A 101 -6.17 -6.43 -45.35
CA GLU A 101 -6.72 -5.49 -46.32
C GLU A 101 -8.25 -5.49 -46.27
N GLY A 102 -8.87 -4.32 -46.39
CA GLY A 102 -10.33 -4.16 -46.37
C GLY A 102 -10.98 -4.18 -44.97
N VAL A 103 -10.20 -4.49 -43.92
CA VAL A 103 -10.67 -4.46 -42.52
C VAL A 103 -10.56 -3.05 -41.94
N ALA A 104 -11.50 -2.69 -41.07
CA ALA A 104 -11.50 -1.44 -40.34
C ALA A 104 -10.18 -1.22 -39.60
N ASN A 105 -9.60 -0.03 -39.76
CA ASN A 105 -8.37 0.35 -39.07
C ASN A 105 -8.55 0.20 -37.53
N PRO A 106 -7.55 -0.35 -36.80
CA PRO A 106 -7.56 -0.42 -35.34
C PRO A 106 -7.96 0.88 -34.63
N LYS A 107 -7.63 2.04 -35.19
CA LYS A 107 -8.07 3.36 -34.71
C LYS A 107 -9.60 3.49 -34.65
N THR A 108 -10.30 3.08 -35.71
CA THR A 108 -11.76 3.15 -35.80
C THR A 108 -12.41 2.20 -34.80
N VAL A 109 -11.91 0.97 -34.75
CA VAL A 109 -12.38 -0.07 -33.82
C VAL A 109 -12.19 0.38 -32.36
N SER A 110 -10.99 0.87 -32.02
CA SER A 110 -10.73 1.38 -30.67
C SER A 110 -11.55 2.62 -30.33
N GLY A 111 -11.82 3.50 -31.30
CA GLY A 111 -12.72 4.64 -31.10
C GLY A 111 -14.11 4.20 -30.66
N LEU A 112 -14.71 3.24 -31.35
CA LEU A 112 -16.02 2.68 -31.00
C LEU A 112 -16.03 2.00 -29.62
N ILE A 113 -14.94 1.31 -29.27
CA ILE A 113 -14.77 0.76 -27.92
C ILE A 113 -14.72 1.89 -26.88
N PHE A 114 -13.98 2.98 -27.14
CA PHE A 114 -13.90 4.11 -26.23
C PHE A 114 -15.21 4.88 -26.10
N ASP A 115 -16.00 4.97 -27.16
CA ASP A 115 -17.33 5.57 -27.12
C ASP A 115 -18.23 4.80 -26.15
N GLU A 116 -18.18 3.46 -26.16
CA GLU A 116 -18.90 2.65 -25.18
C GLU A 116 -18.35 2.82 -23.75
N LEU A 117 -17.02 2.86 -23.58
CA LEU A 117 -16.40 3.14 -22.27
C LEU A 117 -16.78 4.52 -21.72
N GLN A 118 -17.01 5.50 -22.59
CA GLN A 118 -17.47 6.83 -22.22
C GLN A 118 -18.97 6.79 -21.87
N ARG A 119 -19.78 6.13 -22.70
CA ARG A 119 -21.22 5.95 -22.49
C ARG A 119 -21.53 5.34 -21.11
N VAL A 120 -20.86 4.24 -20.72
CA VAL A 120 -21.11 3.61 -19.40
C VAL A 120 -20.78 4.50 -18.20
N VAL A 121 -19.92 5.52 -18.38
CA VAL A 121 -19.62 6.50 -17.33
C VAL A 121 -20.63 7.63 -17.35
N ASP A 122 -21.00 8.10 -18.54
CA ASP A 122 -21.98 9.18 -18.72
C ASP A 122 -23.38 8.73 -18.25
N ASP A 123 -23.73 7.46 -18.45
CA ASP A 123 -24.98 6.84 -18.00
C ASP A 123 -24.93 6.35 -16.54
N ASP A 124 -23.84 6.61 -15.80
CA ASP A 124 -23.59 6.18 -14.40
C ASP A 124 -23.69 4.65 -14.18
N GLU A 125 -23.52 3.84 -15.24
CA GLU A 125 -23.40 2.38 -15.12
C GLU A 125 -22.07 1.99 -14.44
N ALA A 126 -21.02 2.80 -14.63
CA ALA A 126 -19.73 2.68 -13.97
C ALA A 126 -19.30 4.04 -13.41
N GLN A 127 -18.94 4.08 -12.13
CA GLN A 127 -18.36 5.30 -11.54
C GLN A 127 -16.92 5.54 -12.01
N VAL A 128 -16.23 4.48 -12.44
CA VAL A 128 -14.87 4.52 -12.96
C VAL A 128 -14.66 3.43 -14.00
N VAL A 129 -13.99 3.75 -15.10
CA VAL A 129 -13.34 2.75 -15.98
C VAL A 129 -11.86 2.70 -15.62
N GLN A 130 -11.37 1.53 -15.23
CA GLN A 130 -9.96 1.31 -14.88
C GLN A 130 -9.39 0.09 -15.59
N LEU A 131 -8.60 0.36 -16.62
CA LEU A 131 -7.89 -0.65 -17.39
C LEU A 131 -6.40 -0.61 -17.00
N THR A 132 -5.80 -1.76 -16.77
CA THR A 132 -4.38 -1.90 -16.36
C THR A 132 -3.69 -2.92 -17.24
N GLY A 133 -2.36 -2.91 -17.25
CA GLY A 133 -1.58 -3.90 -18.00
C GLY A 133 -1.58 -3.66 -19.51
N ILE A 134 -1.94 -2.47 -19.99
CA ILE A 134 -2.02 -2.18 -21.43
C ILE A 134 -0.60 -2.20 -22.03
N PRO A 135 -0.27 -3.09 -22.99
CA PRO A 135 1.04 -3.15 -23.62
C PRO A 135 1.37 -1.83 -24.31
N SER A 136 2.57 -1.31 -24.08
CA SER A 136 3.00 -0.05 -24.69
C SER A 136 3.00 -0.05 -26.22
N GLU A 137 3.23 -1.20 -26.83
CA GLU A 137 3.37 -1.45 -28.27
C GLU A 137 2.04 -1.82 -28.93
N SER A 138 0.95 -2.00 -28.16
CA SER A 138 -0.35 -2.38 -28.71
C SER A 138 -0.99 -1.26 -29.53
N ASP A 139 -1.74 -1.63 -30.57
CA ASP A 139 -2.56 -0.72 -31.37
C ASP A 139 -3.55 0.06 -30.48
N PHE A 140 -4.07 -0.60 -29.44
CA PHE A 140 -4.92 0.01 -28.42
C PHE A 140 -4.21 1.16 -27.68
N ALA A 141 -2.98 0.95 -27.20
CA ALA A 141 -2.20 2.00 -26.55
C ALA A 141 -1.86 3.15 -27.50
N TRP A 142 -1.47 2.82 -28.74
CA TRP A 142 -1.18 3.81 -29.77
C TRP A 142 -2.39 4.72 -30.05
N HIS A 143 -3.58 4.13 -30.14
CA HIS A 143 -4.81 4.92 -30.33
C HIS A 143 -5.08 5.87 -29.17
N ILE A 144 -4.93 5.41 -27.92
CA ILE A 144 -5.12 6.27 -26.75
C ILE A 144 -4.16 7.47 -26.79
N ARG A 145 -2.88 7.26 -27.12
CA ARG A 145 -1.88 8.32 -27.19
C ARG A 145 -2.15 9.35 -28.28
N THR A 146 -2.72 8.91 -29.39
CA THR A 146 -3.04 9.79 -30.53
C THR A 146 -4.41 10.47 -30.42
N SER A 147 -5.23 10.07 -29.44
CA SER A 147 -6.54 10.67 -29.18
C SER A 147 -6.43 11.96 -28.36
N GLN A 148 -7.02 13.05 -28.86
CA GLN A 148 -7.10 14.32 -28.12
C GLN A 148 -7.92 14.21 -26.83
N GLN A 149 -8.89 13.30 -26.79
CA GLN A 149 -9.76 13.09 -25.62
C GLN A 149 -9.14 12.12 -24.60
N HIS A 150 -8.44 11.09 -25.06
CA HIS A 150 -8.04 9.97 -24.20
C HIS A 150 -6.56 10.01 -23.77
N HIS A 151 -5.68 10.75 -24.44
CA HIS A 151 -4.23 10.70 -24.15
C HIS A 151 -3.88 11.03 -22.69
N GLN A 152 -4.55 12.01 -22.07
CA GLN A 152 -4.29 12.42 -20.67
C GLN A 152 -4.73 11.37 -19.65
N ARG A 153 -5.54 10.39 -20.06
CA ARG A 153 -6.07 9.33 -19.21
C ARG A 153 -5.16 8.10 -19.18
N LEU A 154 -4.15 8.04 -20.04
CA LEU A 154 -3.15 6.99 -20.08
C LEU A 154 -1.93 7.38 -19.23
N ALA A 155 -1.62 6.57 -18.24
CA ALA A 155 -0.46 6.77 -17.39
C ALA A 155 0.41 5.52 -17.37
N PHE A 156 1.72 5.70 -17.28
CA PHE A 156 2.65 4.61 -17.03
C PHE A 156 2.20 3.82 -15.78
N LEU A 157 2.20 2.49 -15.89
CA LEU A 157 1.85 1.61 -14.77
C LEU A 157 3.11 0.97 -14.19
N ILE A 158 3.79 0.14 -14.99
CA ILE A 158 4.95 -0.64 -14.54
C ILE A 158 5.75 -1.18 -15.73
N GLU A 159 7.03 -1.47 -15.51
CA GLU A 159 7.88 -2.18 -16.47
C GLU A 159 7.83 -3.69 -16.24
N ASN A 160 8.04 -4.42 -17.32
CA ASN A 160 7.99 -5.89 -17.39
C ASN A 160 9.31 -6.35 -18.01
N PRO A 161 10.27 -6.83 -17.21
CA PRO A 161 11.54 -7.32 -17.70
C PRO A 161 11.36 -8.63 -18.47
N TRP A 162 12.12 -8.81 -19.56
CA TRP A 162 12.07 -10.02 -20.38
C TRP A 162 13.46 -10.38 -20.90
N ILE A 163 13.68 -11.66 -21.18
CA ILE A 163 14.95 -12.21 -21.66
C ILE A 163 14.75 -12.62 -23.12
N ASP A 164 15.58 -12.09 -24.02
CA ASP A 164 15.69 -12.60 -25.38
C ASP A 164 16.49 -13.90 -25.37
N LEU A 165 15.87 -15.01 -25.73
CA LEU A 165 16.52 -16.33 -25.73
C LEU A 165 17.24 -16.62 -27.05
N ARG A 166 17.10 -15.74 -28.05
CA ARG A 166 17.86 -15.81 -29.31
C ARG A 166 19.27 -15.22 -29.15
N GLU A 167 19.50 -14.51 -28.04
CA GLU A 167 20.79 -13.92 -27.68
C GLU A 167 21.33 -14.55 -26.37
N PRO A 168 22.65 -14.47 -26.12
CA PRO A 168 23.19 -14.89 -24.83
C PRO A 168 22.62 -14.06 -23.66
N TYR A 169 22.00 -14.73 -22.68
CA TYR A 169 21.46 -14.07 -21.49
C TYR A 169 22.47 -13.98 -20.34
N ALA A 170 22.27 -12.99 -19.45
CA ALA A 170 23.13 -12.82 -18.28
C ALA A 170 22.85 -13.91 -17.23
N VAL A 171 23.91 -14.43 -16.61
CA VAL A 171 23.79 -15.35 -15.48
C VAL A 171 24.26 -14.65 -14.21
N PRO A 172 23.39 -14.45 -13.21
CA PRO A 172 23.74 -13.83 -11.95
C PRO A 172 24.93 -14.50 -11.26
N SER A 173 25.75 -13.67 -10.58
CA SER A 173 26.88 -14.15 -9.80
C SER A 173 26.45 -15.25 -8.80
N HIS A 174 27.30 -16.26 -8.67
CA HIS A 174 27.10 -17.42 -7.79
C HIS A 174 25.88 -18.32 -8.08
N ALA A 175 25.04 -18.07 -9.10
CA ALA A 175 23.90 -18.95 -9.42
C ALA A 175 24.35 -20.41 -9.64
N ARG A 176 25.37 -20.62 -10.48
CA ARG A 176 26.00 -21.94 -10.72
C ARG A 176 26.59 -22.55 -9.44
N LYS A 177 27.21 -21.73 -8.58
CA LYS A 177 27.79 -22.18 -7.30
C LYS A 177 26.70 -22.68 -6.35
N TYR A 178 25.58 -21.97 -6.26
CA TYR A 178 24.45 -22.37 -5.43
C TYR A 178 23.76 -23.62 -5.98
N ARG A 179 23.61 -23.75 -7.30
CA ARG A 179 23.12 -24.97 -7.95
C ARG A 179 23.97 -26.19 -7.57
N GLY A 180 25.28 -26.12 -7.80
CA GLY A 180 26.17 -27.23 -7.45
C GLY A 180 26.20 -27.52 -5.95
N LYS A 181 25.90 -26.55 -5.08
CA LYS A 181 25.72 -26.80 -3.64
C LYS A 181 24.41 -27.55 -3.35
N LEU A 182 23.32 -27.15 -3.98
CA LEU A 182 22.02 -27.81 -3.86
C LEU A 182 22.13 -29.29 -4.28
N GLU A 183 22.66 -29.55 -5.48
CA GLU A 183 22.80 -30.89 -6.07
C GLU A 183 23.73 -31.83 -5.28
N ARG A 184 24.68 -31.29 -4.50
CA ARG A 184 25.54 -32.11 -3.61
C ARG A 184 24.88 -32.47 -2.28
N GLU A 185 23.94 -31.64 -1.82
CA GLU A 185 23.35 -31.76 -0.49
C GLU A 185 21.91 -32.31 -0.52
N HIS A 186 21.27 -32.30 -1.69
CA HIS A 186 19.90 -32.73 -1.91
C HIS A 186 19.80 -33.48 -3.24
N GLU A 187 18.99 -34.53 -3.25
CA GLU A 187 18.49 -35.10 -4.50
C GLU A 187 17.51 -34.10 -5.11
N VAL A 188 17.79 -33.63 -6.33
CA VAL A 188 16.96 -32.66 -7.03
C VAL A 188 16.87 -33.00 -8.52
N HIS A 189 15.65 -33.05 -9.05
CA HIS A 189 15.37 -33.33 -10.45
C HIS A 189 14.48 -32.23 -11.03
N LEU A 190 14.87 -31.65 -12.17
CA LEU A 190 14.03 -30.65 -12.86
C LEU A 190 13.01 -31.38 -13.73
N HIS A 191 11.74 -31.09 -13.51
CA HIS A 191 10.63 -31.59 -14.32
C HIS A 191 9.82 -30.43 -14.90
N THR A 192 9.21 -30.69 -16.05
CA THR A 192 8.27 -29.78 -16.73
C THR A 192 6.92 -30.48 -16.76
N PHE A 193 5.86 -29.77 -16.37
CA PHE A 193 4.48 -30.24 -16.35
C PHE A 193 3.64 -29.34 -17.25
N ALA A 194 2.83 -29.94 -18.13
CA ALA A 194 1.81 -29.23 -18.91
C ALA A 194 0.45 -29.33 -18.23
N GLY A 195 -0.30 -28.22 -18.21
CA GLY A 195 -1.60 -28.16 -17.55
C GLY A 195 -1.55 -28.61 -16.09
N ASP A 196 -2.52 -29.42 -15.67
CA ASP A 196 -2.59 -30.04 -14.32
C ASP A 196 -2.00 -31.46 -14.26
N GLU A 197 -1.00 -31.77 -15.08
CA GLU A 197 -0.29 -33.06 -15.04
C GLU A 197 0.12 -33.42 -13.61
N HIS A 198 -0.23 -34.63 -13.18
CA HIS A 198 0.05 -35.14 -11.83
C HIS A 198 -0.47 -34.23 -10.68
N GLY A 199 -1.56 -33.51 -10.90
CA GLY A 199 -2.16 -32.60 -9.91
C GLY A 199 -1.20 -31.49 -9.49
N ILE A 200 -0.35 -31.03 -10.42
CA ILE A 200 0.72 -30.09 -10.13
C ILE A 200 0.18 -28.77 -9.57
N LEU A 201 -1.03 -28.33 -9.95
CA LEU A 201 -1.62 -27.08 -9.46
C LEU A 201 -1.80 -27.07 -7.94
N ASP A 202 -2.31 -28.16 -7.38
CA ASP A 202 -2.51 -28.29 -5.94
C ASP A 202 -1.18 -28.43 -5.20
N ARG A 203 -0.23 -29.17 -5.79
CA ARG A 203 1.14 -29.33 -5.25
C ARG A 203 1.89 -28.00 -5.18
N ILE A 204 1.79 -27.15 -6.19
CA ILE A 204 2.43 -25.81 -6.18
C ILE A 204 1.70 -24.84 -5.24
N ALA A 205 0.38 -25.00 -5.06
CA ALA A 205 -0.38 -24.19 -4.10
C ALA A 205 0.10 -24.41 -2.67
N GLU A 206 0.44 -25.65 -2.30
CA GLU A 206 1.04 -25.98 -1.00
C GLU A 206 2.39 -25.27 -0.80
N VAL A 207 3.28 -25.34 -1.79
CA VAL A 207 4.59 -24.66 -1.74
C VAL A 207 4.43 -23.14 -1.63
N HIS A 208 3.50 -22.55 -2.38
CA HIS A 208 3.24 -21.11 -2.35
C HIS A 208 2.69 -20.64 -1.00
N ARG A 209 1.77 -21.42 -0.40
CA ARG A 209 1.27 -21.15 0.96
C ARG A 209 2.38 -21.30 2.00
N ALA A 210 3.25 -22.31 1.88
CA ALA A 210 4.39 -22.51 2.77
C ALA A 210 5.40 -21.35 2.71
N GLU A 211 5.76 -20.90 1.50
CA GLU A 211 6.63 -19.73 1.33
C GLU A 211 5.98 -18.47 1.93
N LYS A 212 4.71 -18.22 1.62
CA LYS A 212 3.98 -17.08 2.18
C LYS A 212 3.95 -17.12 3.71
N ASN A 213 3.67 -18.28 4.32
CA ASN A 213 3.64 -18.43 5.77
C ASN A 213 5.01 -18.14 6.39
N HIS A 214 6.10 -18.67 5.82
CA HIS A 214 7.46 -18.35 6.26
C HIS A 214 7.80 -16.87 6.11
N LEU A 215 7.44 -16.23 4.99
CA LEU A 215 7.68 -14.80 4.81
C LEU A 215 6.89 -13.97 5.83
N VAL A 216 5.67 -14.36 6.18
CA VAL A 216 4.88 -13.71 7.24
C VAL A 216 5.51 -13.94 8.62
N GLU A 217 5.87 -15.18 8.95
CA GLU A 217 6.34 -15.60 10.29
C GLU A 217 7.80 -15.18 10.54
N ALA A 218 8.71 -15.56 9.65
CA ALA A 218 10.15 -15.34 9.80
C ALA A 218 10.61 -13.97 9.29
N ARG A 219 9.95 -13.40 8.28
CA ARG A 219 10.34 -12.11 7.67
C ARG A 219 9.39 -10.95 7.99
N GLY A 220 8.26 -11.22 8.67
CA GLY A 220 7.28 -10.20 9.04
C GLY A 220 6.60 -9.52 7.85
N ARG A 221 6.53 -10.21 6.70
CA ARG A 221 5.95 -9.71 5.45
C ARG A 221 4.45 -9.96 5.38
N SER A 222 3.68 -9.29 6.23
CA SER A 222 2.22 -9.47 6.32
C SER A 222 1.45 -9.06 5.06
N GLU A 223 2.08 -8.33 4.14
CA GLU A 223 1.53 -7.98 2.82
C GLU A 223 1.56 -9.15 1.83
N ARG A 224 2.29 -10.24 2.15
CA ARG A 224 2.32 -11.43 1.30
C ARG A 224 1.03 -12.23 1.47
N HIS A 225 0.29 -12.35 0.37
CA HIS A 225 -0.88 -13.21 0.24
C HIS A 225 -0.56 -14.39 -0.68
N SER A 226 -1.21 -15.54 -0.46
CA SER A 226 -1.16 -16.60 -1.46
C SER A 226 -2.12 -16.27 -2.58
N LEU A 227 -1.71 -16.54 -3.83
CA LEU A 227 -2.63 -16.49 -4.97
C LEU A 227 -3.76 -17.52 -4.84
N TYR A 228 -3.51 -18.55 -4.04
CA TYR A 228 -4.38 -19.69 -3.76
C TYR A 228 -5.22 -19.54 -2.47
N ASP A 229 -5.27 -18.34 -1.88
CA ASP A 229 -6.14 -18.02 -0.73
C ASP A 229 -7.50 -17.42 -1.18
N ASP A 230 -7.64 -17.09 -2.46
CA ASP A 230 -8.89 -16.62 -3.09
C ASP A 230 -9.47 -17.77 -3.92
N ASP A 231 -10.60 -18.32 -3.48
CA ASP A 231 -11.23 -19.49 -4.11
C ASP A 231 -11.61 -19.22 -5.57
N ARG A 232 -12.10 -18.02 -5.89
CA ARG A 232 -12.51 -17.68 -7.28
C ARG A 232 -11.31 -17.53 -8.17
N ARG A 233 -10.24 -16.91 -7.65
CA ARG A 233 -8.99 -16.81 -8.41
C ARG A 233 -8.38 -18.19 -8.63
N THR A 234 -8.44 -19.05 -7.63
CA THR A 234 -7.93 -20.43 -7.71
C THR A 234 -8.73 -21.23 -8.74
N GLU A 235 -10.06 -21.11 -8.73
CA GLU A 235 -10.93 -21.78 -9.70
C GLU A 235 -10.66 -21.31 -11.13
N HIS A 236 -10.50 -20.00 -11.35
CA HIS A 236 -10.14 -19.47 -12.66
C HIS A 236 -8.84 -20.09 -13.19
N ILE A 237 -7.80 -20.11 -12.35
CA ILE A 237 -6.52 -20.70 -12.77
C ILE A 237 -6.65 -22.22 -12.95
N ARG A 238 -7.45 -22.91 -12.14
CA ARG A 238 -7.71 -24.34 -12.30
C ARG A 238 -8.32 -24.62 -13.67
N GLN A 239 -9.29 -23.83 -14.10
CA GLN A 239 -9.86 -23.96 -15.44
C GLN A 239 -8.82 -23.76 -16.53
N VAL A 240 -7.90 -22.80 -16.40
CA VAL A 240 -6.79 -22.62 -17.36
C VAL A 240 -5.89 -23.86 -17.41
N PHE A 241 -5.53 -24.41 -16.24
CA PHE A 241 -4.68 -25.61 -16.11
C PHE A 241 -5.34 -26.89 -16.64
N THR A 242 -6.66 -27.04 -16.51
CA THR A 242 -7.36 -28.28 -16.88
C THR A 242 -7.92 -28.28 -18.29
N THR A 243 -7.98 -27.12 -18.95
CA THR A 243 -8.53 -27.00 -20.31
C THR A 243 -7.48 -26.73 -21.38
N THR A 244 -6.21 -26.54 -20.99
CA THR A 244 -5.12 -26.22 -21.93
C THR A 244 -3.79 -26.83 -21.48
N ASP A 245 -2.90 -27.00 -22.46
CA ASP A 245 -1.49 -27.36 -22.23
C ASP A 245 -0.56 -26.14 -22.24
N ASP A 246 -1.12 -24.92 -22.24
CA ASP A 246 -0.33 -23.69 -22.31
C ASP A 246 0.24 -23.25 -20.96
N ALA A 247 -0.33 -23.76 -19.85
CA ALA A 247 0.22 -23.62 -18.52
C ALA A 247 1.39 -24.60 -18.37
N LEU A 248 2.61 -24.08 -18.35
CA LEU A 248 3.82 -24.88 -18.16
C LEU A 248 4.40 -24.61 -16.79
N THR A 249 4.53 -25.65 -15.97
CA THR A 249 5.17 -25.56 -14.66
C THR A 249 6.51 -26.27 -14.69
N PHE A 250 7.58 -25.50 -14.43
CA PHE A 250 8.91 -26.04 -14.19
C PHE A 250 9.11 -26.18 -12.69
N ALA A 251 9.46 -27.37 -12.22
CA ALA A 251 9.63 -27.64 -10.80
C ALA A 251 10.85 -28.49 -10.52
N TYR A 252 11.57 -28.16 -9.43
CA TYR A 252 12.49 -29.09 -8.81
C TYR A 252 11.70 -30.04 -7.90
N LEU A 253 11.93 -31.34 -8.07
CA LEU A 253 11.42 -32.39 -7.20
C LEU A 253 12.56 -33.07 -6.45
N ASP A 254 12.27 -33.66 -5.29
CA ASP A 254 13.22 -34.50 -4.54
C ASP A 254 13.26 -35.97 -4.98
N SER A 255 12.57 -36.30 -6.07
CA SER A 255 12.50 -37.64 -6.65
C SER A 255 12.49 -37.53 -8.17
N ALA A 256 13.02 -38.53 -8.86
CA ALA A 256 12.96 -38.65 -10.31
C ALA A 256 11.54 -39.01 -10.82
N ASP A 257 10.64 -39.48 -9.93
CA ASP A 257 9.25 -39.76 -10.28
C ASP A 257 8.40 -38.46 -10.24
N PRO A 258 7.94 -37.94 -11.39
CA PRO A 258 7.16 -36.71 -11.43
C PRO A 258 5.79 -36.82 -10.75
N ALA A 259 5.24 -38.03 -10.63
CA ALA A 259 3.92 -38.27 -10.07
C ALA A 259 3.90 -38.16 -8.54
N THR A 260 5.00 -38.55 -7.88
CA THR A 260 5.06 -38.67 -6.41
C THR A 260 6.08 -37.75 -5.75
N GLY A 261 7.05 -37.22 -6.49
CA GLY A 261 8.10 -36.35 -5.96
C GLY A 261 7.56 -35.09 -5.28
N ARG A 262 8.17 -34.67 -4.17
CA ARG A 262 7.78 -33.46 -3.47
C ARG A 262 8.29 -32.24 -4.23
N VAL A 263 7.44 -31.25 -4.45
CA VAL A 263 7.83 -29.99 -5.10
C VAL A 263 8.68 -29.16 -4.13
N LEU A 264 9.94 -28.93 -4.50
CA LEU A 264 10.91 -28.15 -3.73
C LEU A 264 10.86 -26.65 -4.06
N GLY A 265 10.58 -26.35 -5.32
CA GLY A 265 10.31 -25.01 -5.81
C GLY A 265 9.93 -25.06 -7.28
N TYR A 266 9.14 -24.07 -7.70
CA TYR A 266 8.54 -24.08 -9.02
C TYR A 266 8.47 -22.68 -9.63
N ARG A 267 8.28 -22.65 -10.94
CA ARG A 267 7.80 -21.49 -11.69
C ARG A 267 6.81 -21.97 -12.74
N THR A 268 5.61 -21.41 -12.69
CA THR A 268 4.61 -21.56 -13.72
C THR A 268 4.68 -20.38 -14.68
N VAL A 269 4.68 -20.69 -15.97
CA VAL A 269 4.56 -19.75 -17.07
C VAL A 269 3.33 -20.09 -17.89
N PHE A 270 2.79 -19.10 -18.58
CA PHE A 270 1.81 -19.32 -19.65
C PHE A 270 2.49 -19.17 -21.01
N ARG A 271 2.27 -20.14 -21.90
CA ARG A 271 2.85 -20.14 -23.24
C ARG A 271 1.95 -19.36 -24.20
N ASP A 272 2.50 -18.28 -24.73
CA ASP A 272 1.86 -17.43 -25.72
C ASP A 272 2.70 -17.44 -27.02
N GLY A 273 2.42 -18.41 -27.89
CA GLY A 273 3.25 -18.70 -29.06
C GLY A 273 4.67 -19.13 -28.68
N ARG A 274 5.64 -18.27 -29.03
CA ARG A 274 7.09 -18.41 -28.74
C ARG A 274 7.53 -17.64 -27.49
N ARG A 275 6.58 -17.11 -26.72
CA ARG A 275 6.84 -16.36 -25.49
C ARG A 275 6.36 -17.13 -24.28
N LEU A 276 7.17 -17.15 -23.22
CA LEU A 276 6.79 -17.69 -21.91
C LEU A 276 6.52 -16.55 -20.94
N LEU A 277 5.26 -16.41 -20.51
CA LEU A 277 4.79 -15.38 -19.59
C LEU A 277 4.90 -15.89 -18.15
N SER A 278 5.92 -15.47 -17.40
CA SER A 278 6.05 -15.87 -16.00
C SER A 278 4.86 -15.40 -15.17
N TRP A 279 4.08 -16.34 -14.65
CA TRP A 279 2.89 -16.06 -13.87
C TRP A 279 3.14 -16.14 -12.36
N ASN A 280 3.67 -17.27 -11.90
CA ASN A 280 3.84 -17.54 -10.46
C ASN A 280 5.11 -18.36 -10.19
N SER A 281 5.72 -18.16 -9.03
CA SER A 281 6.84 -18.96 -8.56
C SER A 281 6.92 -18.92 -7.04
N ALA A 282 7.26 -20.04 -6.42
CA ALA A 282 7.60 -20.11 -5.00
C ALA A 282 8.62 -21.24 -4.76
N TYR A 283 9.17 -21.28 -3.55
CA TYR A 283 10.06 -22.36 -3.11
C TYR A 283 9.88 -22.66 -1.64
N LEU A 284 10.23 -23.89 -1.24
CA LEU A 284 10.19 -24.29 0.16
C LEU A 284 11.21 -23.49 0.99
N PRO A 285 10.77 -22.88 2.11
CA PRO A 285 11.62 -22.06 2.97
C PRO A 285 12.94 -22.69 3.41
N GLU A 286 12.96 -24.01 3.65
CA GLU A 286 14.15 -24.77 4.04
C GLU A 286 15.30 -24.67 3.01
N LEU A 287 14.98 -24.33 1.76
CA LEU A 287 15.94 -24.19 0.67
C LEU A 287 16.38 -22.73 0.42
N GLU A 288 15.95 -21.77 1.25
CA GLU A 288 16.30 -20.35 1.10
C GLU A 288 17.84 -20.12 1.04
N ARG A 289 18.61 -20.94 1.77
CA ARG A 289 20.08 -20.87 1.81
C ARG A 289 20.77 -21.15 0.47
N TYR A 290 20.06 -21.81 -0.46
CA TYR A 290 20.55 -22.12 -1.81
C TYR A 290 20.10 -21.10 -2.85
N ARG A 291 19.38 -20.03 -2.46
CA ARG A 291 18.83 -19.05 -3.40
C ARG A 291 17.99 -19.74 -4.49
N LEU A 292 17.10 -20.66 -4.09
CA LEU A 292 16.44 -21.59 -5.02
C LEU A 292 15.76 -20.89 -6.21
N GLY A 293 15.15 -19.72 -6.02
CA GLY A 293 14.58 -18.96 -7.14
C GLY A 293 15.57 -18.62 -8.26
N LYS A 294 16.85 -18.33 -7.95
CA LYS A 294 17.90 -18.09 -8.95
C LYS A 294 18.40 -19.39 -9.59
N VAL A 295 18.54 -20.44 -8.79
CA VAL A 295 18.97 -21.76 -9.26
C VAL A 295 17.94 -22.34 -10.22
N LEU A 296 16.66 -22.28 -9.84
CA LEU A 296 15.55 -22.71 -10.68
C LEU A 296 15.45 -21.87 -11.96
N GLN A 297 15.57 -20.54 -11.88
CA GLN A 297 15.56 -19.70 -13.09
C GLN A 297 16.69 -20.08 -14.06
N LEU A 298 17.91 -20.35 -13.56
CA LEU A 298 19.02 -20.80 -14.41
C LEU A 298 18.67 -22.13 -15.11
N ALA A 299 18.16 -23.10 -14.36
CA ALA A 299 17.81 -24.42 -14.87
C ALA A 299 16.68 -24.34 -15.92
N ILE A 300 15.69 -23.47 -15.70
CA ILE A 300 14.62 -23.20 -16.66
C ILE A 300 15.18 -22.63 -17.95
N LEU A 301 16.04 -21.60 -17.88
CA LEU A 301 16.60 -20.98 -19.08
C LEU A 301 17.48 -21.96 -19.87
N GLU A 302 18.28 -22.77 -19.18
CA GLU A 302 19.06 -23.84 -19.82
C GLU A 302 18.15 -24.87 -20.49
N HIS A 303 17.10 -25.35 -19.81
CA HIS A 303 16.15 -26.31 -20.36
C HIS A 303 15.40 -25.76 -21.58
N VAL A 304 14.82 -24.56 -21.45
CA VAL A 304 14.09 -23.86 -22.52
C VAL A 304 14.98 -23.64 -23.75
N THR A 305 16.23 -23.25 -23.55
CA THR A 305 17.19 -23.05 -24.65
C THR A 305 17.59 -24.39 -25.29
N GLN A 306 17.91 -25.40 -24.48
CA GLN A 306 18.33 -26.72 -24.97
C GLN A 306 17.24 -27.42 -25.78
N HIS A 307 15.98 -27.21 -25.43
CA HIS A 307 14.83 -27.88 -26.05
C HIS A 307 14.07 -26.95 -27.03
N ASP A 308 14.61 -25.76 -27.31
CA ASP A 308 14.03 -24.75 -28.20
C ASP A 308 12.53 -24.46 -27.91
N LEU A 309 12.21 -24.22 -26.63
CA LEU A 309 10.81 -24.07 -26.21
C LEU A 309 10.24 -22.66 -26.40
N ALA A 310 11.09 -21.63 -26.46
CA ALA A 310 10.68 -20.24 -26.59
C ALA A 310 11.80 -19.33 -27.12
N ASP A 311 11.40 -18.22 -27.76
CA ASP A 311 12.30 -17.14 -28.19
C ASP A 311 12.42 -16.05 -27.11
N GLU A 312 11.43 -15.99 -26.20
CA GLU A 312 11.36 -14.99 -25.16
C GLU A 312 10.90 -15.59 -23.82
N PHE A 313 11.57 -15.19 -22.74
CA PHE A 313 11.12 -15.43 -21.37
C PHE A 313 10.76 -14.12 -20.66
N ASP A 314 9.47 -13.86 -20.48
CA ASP A 314 8.98 -12.71 -19.74
C ASP A 314 9.00 -12.99 -18.23
N LEU A 315 9.60 -12.09 -17.44
CA LEU A 315 9.76 -12.25 -15.99
C LEU A 315 8.56 -11.70 -15.19
N GLY A 316 7.52 -11.20 -15.87
CA GLY A 316 6.32 -10.56 -15.34
C GLY A 316 6.56 -9.13 -14.86
N ALA A 317 5.49 -8.43 -14.48
CA ALA A 317 5.55 -7.05 -13.97
C ALA A 317 6.46 -6.85 -12.74
N GLY A 318 7.17 -5.71 -12.70
CA GLY A 318 7.72 -5.14 -11.46
C GLY A 318 9.22 -4.87 -11.45
N LYS A 319 9.59 -3.85 -10.64
CA LYS A 319 10.97 -3.34 -10.47
C LYS A 319 11.85 -4.17 -9.53
N TYR A 320 11.63 -5.48 -9.45
CA TYR A 320 12.39 -6.31 -8.50
C TYR A 320 13.84 -6.46 -8.97
N PRO A 321 14.86 -6.09 -8.15
CA PRO A 321 16.26 -6.11 -8.58
C PRO A 321 16.71 -7.44 -9.19
N TRP A 322 16.22 -8.57 -8.64
CA TRP A 322 16.60 -9.90 -9.11
C TRP A 322 16.20 -10.17 -10.56
N LYS A 323 15.16 -9.52 -11.11
CA LYS A 323 14.75 -9.67 -12.52
C LYS A 323 15.79 -9.06 -13.46
N PHE A 324 16.30 -7.89 -13.10
CA PHE A 324 17.29 -7.15 -13.89
C PHE A 324 18.71 -7.69 -13.77
N GLU A 325 18.96 -8.64 -12.86
CA GLU A 325 20.23 -9.39 -12.89
C GLU A 325 20.33 -10.34 -14.10
N TRP A 326 19.20 -10.66 -14.75
CA TRP A 326 19.13 -11.56 -15.92
C TRP A 326 19.08 -10.82 -17.25
N THR A 327 18.55 -9.60 -17.27
CA THR A 327 18.26 -8.88 -18.51
C THR A 327 18.29 -7.36 -18.32
N PRO A 328 18.83 -6.61 -19.29
CA PRO A 328 18.61 -5.16 -19.39
C PRO A 328 17.28 -4.81 -20.07
N HIS A 329 16.63 -5.75 -20.75
CA HIS A 329 15.44 -5.50 -21.55
C HIS A 329 14.19 -5.40 -20.69
N GLN A 330 13.31 -4.46 -21.04
CA GLN A 330 12.04 -4.27 -20.38
C GLN A 330 11.01 -3.69 -21.35
N ARG A 331 9.73 -3.97 -21.11
CA ARG A 331 8.61 -3.32 -21.80
C ARG A 331 7.67 -2.64 -20.81
N PRO A 332 7.29 -1.37 -21.04
CA PRO A 332 6.32 -0.71 -20.19
C PRO A 332 4.91 -1.21 -20.48
N THR A 333 4.09 -1.29 -19.43
CA THR A 333 2.63 -1.35 -19.53
C THR A 333 2.01 -0.09 -18.93
N TYR A 334 0.81 0.23 -19.38
CA TYR A 334 0.08 1.43 -19.00
C TYR A 334 -1.21 1.10 -18.26
N ARG A 335 -1.71 2.10 -17.53
CA ARG A 335 -3.07 2.14 -17.01
C ARG A 335 -3.86 3.22 -17.73
N TYR A 336 -5.11 2.94 -18.02
CA TYR A 336 -6.09 3.91 -18.50
C TYR A 336 -7.14 4.12 -17.42
N LEU A 337 -7.40 5.39 -17.08
CA LEU A 337 -8.35 5.77 -16.05
C LEU A 337 -9.33 6.82 -16.58
N LEU A 338 -10.61 6.44 -16.65
CA LEU A 338 -11.70 7.34 -17.00
C LEU A 338 -12.65 7.47 -15.81
N LYS A 339 -12.93 8.72 -15.44
CA LYS A 339 -13.82 9.14 -14.36
C LYS A 339 -14.84 10.14 -14.91
N PRO A 340 -16.04 10.25 -14.35
CA PRO A 340 -16.98 11.29 -14.73
C PRO A 340 -16.35 12.67 -14.53
N PRO A 341 -16.73 13.66 -15.36
CA PRO A 341 -16.22 15.02 -15.23
C PRO A 341 -16.51 15.55 -13.83
N ARG A 342 -15.48 16.13 -13.19
CA ARG A 342 -15.62 16.71 -11.86
C ARG A 342 -16.64 17.85 -11.95
N PRO A 343 -17.69 17.91 -11.11
CA PRO A 343 -18.60 19.04 -11.12
C PRO A 343 -17.80 20.33 -10.91
N ALA A 344 -18.07 21.33 -11.73
CA ALA A 344 -17.43 22.63 -11.61
C ALA A 344 -17.67 23.17 -10.18
N PRO A 345 -16.66 23.76 -9.54
CA PRO A 345 -16.87 24.37 -8.23
C PRO A 345 -17.98 25.42 -8.32
N PRO A 346 -18.90 25.47 -7.35
CA PRO A 346 -19.98 26.44 -7.37
C PRO A 346 -19.39 27.85 -7.43
N LYS A 347 -19.87 28.66 -8.38
CA LYS A 347 -19.47 30.07 -8.48
C LYS A 347 -19.78 30.75 -7.14
N PRO A 348 -18.84 31.52 -6.55
CA PRO A 348 -19.09 32.21 -5.30
C PRO A 348 -20.28 33.16 -5.49
N ALA A 349 -21.28 33.04 -4.62
CA ALA A 349 -22.41 33.94 -4.61
C ALA A 349 -21.94 35.38 -4.36
N PRO A 350 -22.52 36.40 -5.02
CA PRO A 350 -22.14 37.78 -4.77
C PRO A 350 -22.46 38.14 -3.32
N ALA A 351 -21.46 38.69 -2.62
CA ALA A 351 -21.58 39.07 -1.23
C ALA A 351 -22.68 40.12 -1.04
N LYS A 352 -23.70 39.79 -0.24
CA LYS A 352 -24.68 40.77 0.22
C LYS A 352 -24.06 41.64 1.33
N PRO A 353 -24.34 42.95 1.38
CA PRO A 353 -23.78 43.83 2.38
C PRO A 353 -24.42 43.58 3.75
N ALA A 354 -23.59 43.69 4.79
CA ALA A 354 -23.97 43.45 6.17
C ALA A 354 -24.83 44.60 6.72
N THR A 355 -25.96 44.26 7.35
CA THR A 355 -26.68 45.16 8.25
C THR A 355 -27.16 44.41 9.48
N GLY A 356 -26.76 44.93 10.65
CA GLY A 356 -27.67 45.18 11.78
C GLY A 356 -28.12 44.00 12.66
N LYS A 357 -27.52 43.95 13.85
CA LYS A 357 -28.01 43.51 15.17
C LYS A 357 -29.47 43.05 15.27
N ASP A 358 -29.69 41.91 15.94
CA ASP A 358 -30.54 41.85 17.14
C ASP A 358 -30.28 40.59 17.99
N ALA A 359 -30.67 40.68 19.26
CA ALA A 359 -30.19 39.89 20.38
C ALA A 359 -31.21 38.84 20.92
N SER A 360 -30.68 37.96 21.78
CA SER A 360 -31.33 37.09 22.80
C SER A 360 -31.82 35.68 22.38
N PRO A 361 -31.98 34.72 23.33
CA PRO A 361 -31.35 34.55 24.65
C PRO A 361 -30.84 33.11 24.92
N ALA A 362 -30.20 32.95 26.08
CA ALA A 362 -29.61 31.73 26.63
C ALA A 362 -30.62 30.66 27.08
N LEU A 363 -30.24 29.39 26.94
CA LEU A 363 -30.87 28.24 27.61
C LEU A 363 -29.80 27.47 28.40
N ALA A 364 -30.02 27.39 29.70
CA ALA A 364 -29.21 26.67 30.68
C ALA A 364 -29.44 25.15 30.60
N GLN A 365 -28.38 24.35 30.80
CA GLN A 365 -28.50 22.91 31.05
C GLN A 365 -27.75 22.50 32.32
N LYS A 366 -28.45 21.70 33.13
CA LYS A 366 -28.09 21.15 34.44
C LYS A 366 -27.02 20.05 34.35
N PRO A 367 -26.25 19.79 35.44
CA PRO A 367 -25.24 18.73 35.49
C PRO A 367 -25.86 17.36 35.88
N PRO A 368 -25.31 16.22 35.39
CA PRO A 368 -25.77 14.90 35.79
C PRO A 368 -25.07 14.35 37.04
N ALA A 369 -25.82 13.51 37.78
CA ALA A 369 -25.51 12.95 39.08
C ALA A 369 -24.62 11.68 39.03
N LYS A 370 -23.89 11.45 40.14
CA LYS A 370 -23.02 10.30 40.44
C LYS A 370 -23.82 9.01 40.72
N LYS A 371 -23.27 7.86 40.35
CA LYS A 371 -23.63 6.52 40.88
C LYS A 371 -22.42 5.83 41.54
N PRO A 372 -22.64 4.93 42.53
CA PRO A 372 -21.59 4.41 43.42
C PRO A 372 -20.96 3.09 42.94
N ALA A 373 -19.74 2.83 43.43
CA ALA A 373 -18.88 1.69 43.13
C ALA A 373 -19.23 0.42 43.94
N ALA A 374 -18.89 -0.75 43.40
CA ALA A 374 -18.95 -2.06 44.06
C ALA A 374 -17.53 -2.59 44.44
N PRO A 375 -17.38 -3.47 45.45
CA PRO A 375 -16.09 -3.79 46.07
C PRO A 375 -15.34 -4.97 45.41
N LYS A 376 -14.00 -4.97 45.55
CA LYS A 376 -13.06 -6.00 45.07
C LYS A 376 -12.84 -7.14 46.08
N PRO A 377 -12.55 -8.39 45.63
CA PRO A 377 -12.07 -9.49 46.48
C PRO A 377 -10.52 -9.50 46.66
N PRO A 378 -9.99 -10.21 47.68
CA PRO A 378 -8.59 -10.11 48.15
C PRO A 378 -7.58 -10.97 47.35
N PRO A 379 -6.25 -10.72 47.50
CA PRO A 379 -5.21 -11.31 46.67
C PRO A 379 -4.62 -12.61 47.23
N ALA A 380 -4.05 -13.43 46.35
CA ALA A 380 -3.20 -14.60 46.66
C ALA A 380 -1.70 -14.26 46.42
N PRO A 381 -0.73 -15.00 47.01
CA PRO A 381 0.62 -14.50 47.29
C PRO A 381 1.61 -14.60 46.10
N GLU A 382 2.52 -13.63 46.06
CA GLU A 382 3.53 -13.37 45.02
C GLU A 382 4.81 -14.23 45.14
N ALA A 383 5.41 -14.55 43.99
CA ALA A 383 6.85 -14.84 43.84
C ALA A 383 7.62 -13.51 43.53
N PRO A 384 8.92 -13.38 43.86
CA PRO A 384 9.58 -12.07 43.90
C PRO A 384 9.76 -11.45 42.50
N PRO A 385 9.57 -10.12 42.34
CA PRO A 385 9.60 -9.48 41.04
C PRO A 385 11.02 -9.26 40.53
N GLY A 386 11.20 -9.49 39.23
CA GLY A 386 12.35 -9.04 38.45
C GLY A 386 12.45 -7.51 38.37
N PRO A 387 13.54 -6.98 37.77
CA PRO A 387 13.80 -5.55 37.74
C PRO A 387 12.69 -4.77 37.03
N THR A 388 12.24 -3.69 37.68
CA THR A 388 11.11 -2.86 37.24
C THR A 388 11.37 -2.12 35.93
N ALA A 389 10.30 -1.80 35.19
CA ALA A 389 10.35 -1.02 33.95
C ALA A 389 11.10 0.33 34.09
N ALA A 390 11.11 0.94 35.28
CA ALA A 390 11.90 2.14 35.58
C ALA A 390 13.43 1.90 35.58
N GLN A 391 13.86 0.69 35.93
CA GLN A 391 15.26 0.26 35.91
C GLN A 391 15.74 -0.14 34.50
N LEU A 392 14.83 -0.56 33.62
CA LEU A 392 15.12 -0.83 32.20
C LEU A 392 15.09 0.45 31.34
N ALA A 393 14.13 1.35 31.58
CA ALA A 393 14.07 2.69 30.94
C ALA A 393 15.29 3.57 31.28
N ALA A 394 15.90 3.31 32.43
CA ALA A 394 17.14 3.93 32.87
C ALA A 394 18.36 3.63 31.96
N GLN A 395 18.41 2.47 31.31
CA GLN A 395 19.60 1.98 30.63
C GLN A 395 19.73 2.49 29.17
N SER A 396 18.70 3.13 28.61
CA SER A 396 18.62 3.46 27.18
C SER A 396 18.74 4.95 26.82
N GLN A 397 19.33 5.79 27.68
CA GLN A 397 19.61 7.22 27.38
C GLN A 397 21.12 7.50 27.26
N PRO A 398 21.56 8.47 26.41
CA PRO A 398 22.94 8.94 26.41
C PRO A 398 23.36 9.42 27.80
N ARG A 399 24.38 8.78 28.38
CA ARG A 399 24.81 8.93 29.80
C ARG A 399 24.96 10.39 30.26
N TRP A 400 25.40 11.29 29.37
CA TRP A 400 25.67 12.69 29.70
C TRP A 400 24.40 13.52 29.98
N ARG A 401 23.31 13.35 29.22
CA ARG A 401 22.05 14.10 29.43
C ARG A 401 21.34 13.69 30.72
N ARG A 402 21.44 12.40 31.07
CA ARG A 402 20.89 11.82 32.30
C ARG A 402 21.63 12.32 33.55
N ALA A 403 22.96 12.43 33.47
CA ALA A 403 23.79 13.01 34.53
C ALA A 403 23.46 14.49 34.78
N VAL A 404 23.27 15.29 33.71
CA VAL A 404 22.93 16.72 33.83
C VAL A 404 21.53 16.94 34.41
N ARG A 405 20.50 16.20 33.95
CA ARG A 405 19.12 16.32 34.47
C ARG A 405 18.97 15.78 35.89
N ARG A 406 19.61 14.66 36.24
CA ARG A 406 19.62 14.14 37.62
C ARG A 406 20.43 15.05 38.55
N GLY A 407 21.57 15.57 38.10
CA GLY A 407 22.39 16.53 38.84
C GLY A 407 21.62 17.81 39.15
N ALA A 408 20.92 18.38 38.16
CA ALA A 408 20.11 19.59 38.36
C ALA A 408 18.91 19.36 39.30
N ARG A 409 18.18 18.24 39.17
CA ARG A 409 17.06 17.92 40.07
C ARG A 409 17.52 17.59 41.50
N ALA A 410 18.62 16.85 41.65
CA ALA A 410 19.21 16.54 42.95
C ALA A 410 19.80 17.80 43.63
N ALA A 411 20.40 18.70 42.85
CA ALA A 411 20.88 20.00 43.35
C ALA A 411 19.71 20.89 43.81
N ILE A 412 18.63 21.01 43.03
CA ILE A 412 17.44 21.79 43.41
C ILE A 412 16.75 21.21 44.64
N ALA A 413 16.74 19.88 44.80
CA ALA A 413 16.16 19.21 45.97
C ALA A 413 16.98 19.38 47.26
N ARG A 414 18.29 19.68 47.13
CA ARG A 414 19.20 19.96 48.26
C ARG A 414 19.32 21.44 48.61
N MET A 415 18.64 22.32 47.85
CA MET A 415 18.63 23.76 48.11
C MET A 415 17.62 24.13 49.20
N PRO A 416 17.88 25.17 50.01
CA PRO A 416 16.89 25.76 50.91
C PRO A 416 15.61 26.14 50.14
N ALA A 417 14.45 25.98 50.77
CA ALA A 417 13.13 26.21 50.16
C ALA A 417 12.99 27.49 49.29
N PRO A 418 13.48 28.68 49.70
CA PRO A 418 13.42 29.88 48.86
C PRO A 418 14.29 29.79 47.59
N ALA A 419 15.48 29.18 47.67
CA ALA A 419 16.36 28.97 46.51
C ALA A 419 15.82 27.90 45.55
N ALA A 420 15.21 26.83 46.07
CA ALA A 420 14.55 25.82 45.25
C ALA A 420 13.30 26.39 44.53
N ALA A 421 12.52 27.25 45.20
CA ALA A 421 11.40 27.95 44.60
C ALA A 421 11.86 28.93 43.52
N GLN A 422 12.96 29.65 43.73
CA GLN A 422 13.55 30.54 42.74
C GLN A 422 14.13 29.77 41.54
N ALA A 423 14.81 28.64 41.75
CA ALA A 423 15.28 27.77 40.68
C ALA A 423 14.13 27.16 39.86
N LYS A 424 13.04 26.73 40.51
CA LYS A 424 11.80 26.29 39.83
C LYS A 424 11.16 27.44 39.04
N ARG A 425 11.15 28.67 39.59
CA ARG A 425 10.64 29.86 38.92
C ARG A 425 11.50 30.22 37.71
N VAL A 426 12.82 30.19 37.81
CA VAL A 426 13.76 30.42 36.71
C VAL A 426 13.63 29.34 35.63
N ALA A 427 13.50 28.06 36.00
CA ALA A 427 13.25 26.97 35.05
C ALA A 427 11.89 27.11 34.34
N ARG A 428 10.84 27.53 35.07
CA ARG A 428 9.51 27.83 34.51
C ARG A 428 9.57 29.04 33.58
N THR A 429 10.23 30.12 33.96
CA THR A 429 10.41 31.32 33.14
C THR A 429 11.24 31.02 31.89
N ARG A 430 12.29 30.19 32.01
CA ARG A 430 13.10 29.74 30.87
C ARG A 430 12.28 28.87 29.91
N ARG A 431 11.39 28.01 30.43
CA ARG A 431 10.42 27.24 29.62
C ARG A 431 9.38 28.13 28.92
N LEU A 432 8.97 29.22 29.55
CA LEU A 432 8.02 30.21 28.99
C LEU A 432 8.65 31.14 27.94
N ARG A 433 9.99 31.25 27.92
CA ARG A 433 10.75 32.04 26.93
C ARG A 433 11.14 31.25 25.68
N ARG A 434 10.90 29.94 25.65
CA ARG A 434 11.16 29.11 24.47
C ARG A 434 10.12 29.39 23.40
N GLU A 435 10.56 29.47 22.15
CA GLU A 435 9.64 29.43 21.01
C GLU A 435 8.82 28.15 21.07
N VAL A 436 7.55 28.25 20.67
CA VAL A 436 6.60 27.15 20.77
C VAL A 436 6.32 26.62 19.37
N SER A 437 6.38 25.30 19.21
CA SER A 437 5.91 24.62 18.00
C SER A 437 4.78 23.69 18.38
N VAL A 438 3.61 23.87 17.75
CA VAL A 438 2.44 23.01 17.91
C VAL A 438 2.38 22.05 16.73
N TRP A 439 2.35 20.77 17.02
CA TRP A 439 2.33 19.68 16.04
C TRP A 439 0.98 18.98 16.12
N TYR A 440 0.19 19.04 15.06
CA TYR A 440 -1.06 18.29 14.95
C TYR A 440 -0.75 16.97 14.26
N VAL A 441 -0.84 15.89 15.04
CA VAL A 441 -0.44 14.54 14.65
C VAL A 441 -1.72 13.76 14.34
N PRO A 442 -2.01 13.39 13.08
CA PRO A 442 -3.23 12.68 12.73
C PRO A 442 -3.36 11.36 13.50
N HIS A 443 -2.37 10.47 13.40
CA HIS A 443 -2.37 9.15 14.02
C HIS A 443 -1.14 8.88 14.89
N PRO A 444 -1.21 7.93 15.85
CA PRO A 444 -0.07 7.57 16.69
C PRO A 444 1.02 6.82 15.90
N ASP A 445 2.01 7.53 15.34
CA ASP A 445 3.21 7.07 14.62
C ASP A 445 3.71 8.16 13.67
N ASP A 446 2.80 8.96 13.11
CA ASP A 446 3.07 10.07 12.19
C ASP A 446 4.12 11.07 12.73
N GLU A 447 4.12 11.31 14.05
CA GLU A 447 5.07 12.22 14.68
C GLU A 447 6.51 11.71 14.61
N SER A 448 6.70 10.39 14.60
CA SER A 448 8.00 9.75 14.49
C SER A 448 8.39 9.50 13.03
N ILE A 449 7.42 9.15 12.19
CA ILE A 449 7.61 8.84 10.78
C ILE A 449 7.95 10.11 9.99
N PHE A 450 7.09 11.12 10.04
CA PHE A 450 7.16 12.25 9.12
C PHE A 450 7.76 13.51 9.74
N MET A 451 7.69 13.66 11.07
CA MET A 451 8.04 14.91 11.77
C MET A 451 9.17 14.77 12.80
N GLY A 452 9.61 13.54 13.12
CA GLY A 452 10.42 13.26 14.30
C GLY A 452 11.80 13.90 14.27
N GLY A 453 12.40 14.01 13.08
CA GLY A 453 13.66 14.68 12.85
C GLY A 453 13.53 16.17 13.11
N SER A 454 12.51 16.81 12.55
CA SER A 454 12.25 18.24 12.72
C SER A 454 11.87 18.62 14.15
N ILE A 455 11.13 17.75 14.86
CA ILE A 455 10.89 17.90 16.30
C ILE A 455 12.24 17.87 17.05
N ALA A 456 13.09 16.88 16.78
CA ALA A 456 14.37 16.73 17.47
C ALA A 456 15.43 17.78 17.08
N ALA A 457 15.30 18.39 15.90
CA ALA A 457 16.22 19.41 15.37
C ALA A 457 16.09 20.76 16.10
N LEU A 458 15.02 20.98 16.87
CA LEU A 458 14.73 22.23 17.56
C LEU A 458 14.74 22.06 19.10
N PRO A 459 15.86 21.63 19.73
CA PRO A 459 15.91 21.26 21.15
C PRO A 459 15.63 22.42 22.14
N ASP A 460 15.72 23.66 21.66
CA ASP A 460 15.42 24.87 22.42
C ASP A 460 13.99 25.36 22.27
N HIS A 461 13.19 24.72 21.41
CA HIS A 461 11.76 24.96 21.35
C HIS A 461 11.04 24.19 22.46
N ARG A 462 9.83 24.64 22.78
CA ARG A 462 8.84 23.83 23.48
C ARG A 462 7.91 23.23 22.43
N HIS A 463 7.88 21.91 22.33
CA HIS A 463 6.99 21.21 21.43
C HIS A 463 5.70 20.83 22.14
N VAL A 464 4.57 21.27 21.59
CA VAL A 464 3.23 20.88 22.00
C VAL A 464 2.70 19.91 20.95
N LEU A 465 2.51 18.64 21.31
CA LEU A 465 1.98 17.62 20.40
C LEU A 465 0.49 17.44 20.68
N VAL A 466 -0.31 17.47 19.61
CA VAL A 466 -1.75 17.31 19.66
C VAL A 466 -2.10 16.12 18.77
N LEU A 467 -2.30 14.97 19.39
CA LEU A 467 -2.74 13.75 18.72
C LEU A 467 -4.24 13.87 18.41
N LEU A 468 -4.58 13.81 17.12
CA LEU A 468 -5.94 14.05 16.64
C LEU A 468 -6.85 12.84 16.88
N THR A 469 -6.45 11.66 16.42
CA THR A 469 -7.18 10.39 16.60
C THR A 469 -6.38 9.42 17.48
N ALA A 470 -7.03 8.40 18.04
CA ALA A 470 -6.32 7.34 18.77
C ALA A 470 -5.84 6.19 17.86
N GLY A 471 -6.11 6.27 16.55
CA GLY A 471 -5.84 5.22 15.57
C GLY A 471 -6.72 3.97 15.77
N GLU A 472 -7.90 4.14 16.37
CA GLU A 472 -8.83 3.06 16.72
C GLU A 472 -9.42 2.31 15.50
N GLY A 473 -9.41 2.91 14.31
CA GLY A 473 -9.85 2.31 13.05
C GLY A 473 -8.81 1.40 12.38
N SER A 474 -7.62 1.28 12.98
CA SER A 474 -6.53 0.49 12.40
C SER A 474 -6.84 -1.01 12.36
N GLN A 475 -6.71 -1.60 11.17
CA GLN A 475 -6.90 -3.04 10.94
C GLN A 475 -5.82 -3.92 11.62
N ALA A 476 -4.79 -3.30 12.20
CA ALA A 476 -3.75 -3.99 12.97
C ALA A 476 -4.31 -4.75 14.18
N ILE A 477 -5.49 -4.37 14.70
CA ILE A 477 -6.17 -5.11 15.78
C ILE A 477 -6.43 -6.58 15.40
N HIS A 478 -6.81 -6.86 14.15
CA HIS A 478 -7.05 -8.23 13.68
C HIS A 478 -5.76 -9.05 13.59
N SER A 479 -4.67 -8.44 13.11
CA SER A 479 -3.34 -9.07 13.10
C SER A 479 -2.85 -9.34 14.52
N LEU A 480 -3.11 -8.42 15.43
CA LEU A 480 -2.68 -8.52 16.81
C LEU A 480 -3.43 -9.62 17.57
N ARG A 481 -4.75 -9.72 17.40
CA ARG A 481 -5.58 -10.82 17.94
C ARG A 481 -5.04 -12.18 17.52
N ARG A 482 -4.77 -12.37 16.22
CA ARG A 482 -4.19 -13.62 15.70
C ARG A 482 -2.84 -13.94 16.33
N ARG A 483 -1.96 -12.95 16.49
CA ARG A 483 -0.61 -13.17 17.03
C ARG A 483 -0.60 -13.45 18.53
N LEU A 484 -1.48 -12.80 19.29
CA LEU A 484 -1.58 -13.04 20.73
C LEU A 484 -2.32 -14.34 21.06
N GLY A 485 -3.05 -14.93 20.10
CA GLY A 485 -3.89 -16.11 20.34
C GLY A 485 -5.06 -15.81 21.28
N GLN A 486 -5.39 -14.53 21.50
CA GLN A 486 -6.45 -14.06 22.38
C GLN A 486 -7.12 -12.83 21.78
N ASP A 487 -8.38 -12.62 22.14
CA ASP A 487 -9.12 -11.44 21.72
C ASP A 487 -8.73 -10.24 22.59
N ILE A 488 -8.10 -9.25 21.97
CA ILE A 488 -7.89 -7.95 22.60
C ILE A 488 -9.04 -7.00 22.22
N GLY A 489 -9.61 -6.36 23.23
CA GLY A 489 -10.63 -5.33 23.04
C GLY A 489 -10.06 -4.05 22.40
N LEU A 490 -10.94 -3.24 21.82
CA LEU A 490 -10.57 -1.96 21.22
C LEU A 490 -9.92 -1.00 22.25
N GLU A 491 -10.37 -1.04 23.50
CA GLU A 491 -9.80 -0.23 24.58
C GLU A 491 -8.32 -0.58 24.84
N GLU A 492 -7.99 -1.86 24.93
CA GLU A 492 -6.60 -2.31 25.12
C GLU A 492 -5.73 -2.03 23.89
N PHE A 493 -6.30 -2.16 22.69
CA PHE A 493 -5.62 -1.80 21.45
C PHE A 493 -5.23 -0.32 21.43
N VAL A 494 -6.17 0.57 21.77
CA VAL A 494 -5.94 2.02 21.86
C VAL A 494 -4.95 2.34 22.97
N ALA A 495 -5.07 1.71 24.14
CA ALA A 495 -4.12 1.90 25.24
C ALA A 495 -2.69 1.49 24.84
N ALA A 496 -2.53 0.40 24.08
CA ALA A 496 -1.24 -0.04 23.57
C ALA A 496 -0.64 0.93 22.54
N ARG A 497 -1.44 1.46 21.61
CA ARG A 497 -1.00 2.50 20.68
C ARG A 497 -0.55 3.75 21.42
N ASP A 498 -1.29 4.15 22.44
CA ASP A 498 -0.94 5.30 23.28
C ASP A 498 0.38 5.09 24.04
N ARG A 499 0.63 3.88 24.56
CA ARG A 499 1.92 3.54 25.19
C ARG A 499 3.09 3.62 24.21
N GLU A 500 2.92 3.15 22.98
CA GLU A 500 3.94 3.26 21.93
C GLU A 500 4.22 4.73 21.57
N PHE A 501 3.16 5.52 21.37
CA PHE A 501 3.25 6.95 21.09
C PHE A 501 3.93 7.74 22.20
N VAL A 502 3.51 7.55 23.46
CA VAL A 502 4.12 8.25 24.60
C VAL A 502 5.61 7.90 24.73
N ALA A 503 6.00 6.65 24.48
CA ALA A 503 7.40 6.25 24.51
C ALA A 503 8.19 6.92 23.36
N ALA A 504 7.62 6.96 22.15
CA ALA A 504 8.25 7.56 20.98
C ALA A 504 8.46 9.08 21.16
N VAL A 505 7.44 9.83 21.59
CA VAL A 505 7.57 11.29 21.79
C VAL A 505 8.58 11.66 22.87
N GLN A 506 8.76 10.81 23.88
CA GLN A 506 9.81 10.99 24.89
C GLN A 506 11.22 10.86 24.27
N ARG A 507 11.42 9.98 23.29
CA ARG A 507 12.69 9.87 22.54
C ARG A 507 12.99 11.12 21.72
N LEU A 508 11.94 11.80 21.25
CA LEU A 508 12.03 13.09 20.55
C LEU A 508 12.28 14.28 21.50
N GLY A 509 12.29 14.04 22.81
CA GLY A 509 12.57 15.08 23.82
C GLY A 509 11.35 15.92 24.20
N VAL A 510 10.14 15.51 23.79
CA VAL A 510 8.88 16.14 24.16
C VAL A 510 8.56 15.85 25.63
N ASP A 511 8.15 16.89 26.37
CA ASP A 511 7.67 16.72 27.75
C ASP A 511 6.27 16.08 27.72
N PRO A 512 6.00 14.99 28.46
CA PRO A 512 4.66 14.39 28.53
C PRO A 512 3.55 15.38 28.92
N ALA A 513 3.88 16.45 29.66
CA ALA A 513 2.93 17.50 30.00
C ALA A 513 2.52 18.41 28.81
N ASP A 514 3.20 18.28 27.67
CA ASP A 514 2.93 19.01 26.43
C ASP A 514 2.30 18.12 25.35
N VAL A 515 1.83 16.92 25.72
CA VAL A 515 1.11 16.00 24.85
C VAL A 515 -0.39 16.08 25.15
N TYR A 516 -1.19 16.35 24.13
CA TYR A 516 -2.64 16.50 24.19
C TYR A 516 -3.31 15.52 23.24
N ARG A 517 -4.47 14.98 23.64
CA ARG A 517 -5.30 14.09 22.83
C ARG A 517 -6.60 14.82 22.51
N ALA A 518 -6.92 14.95 21.23
CA ALA A 518 -8.15 15.62 20.79
C ALA A 518 -9.36 14.67 20.81
N GLY A 519 -9.14 13.38 20.55
CA GLY A 519 -10.20 12.36 20.57
C GLY A 519 -11.18 12.52 19.40
N LEU A 520 -10.68 12.93 18.24
CA LEU A 520 -11.46 12.99 17.00
C LEU A 520 -11.56 11.59 16.38
N PRO A 521 -12.67 11.29 15.66
CA PRO A 521 -12.91 9.96 15.12
C PRO A 521 -11.91 9.59 14.02
N ASP A 522 -11.26 8.44 14.18
CA ASP A 522 -10.32 7.88 13.22
C ASP A 522 -10.97 7.52 11.87
N GLY A 523 -10.33 7.86 10.75
CA GLY A 523 -10.82 7.64 9.39
C GLY A 523 -11.93 8.60 8.94
N ALA A 524 -12.35 9.53 9.80
CA ALA A 524 -13.45 10.46 9.55
C ALA A 524 -13.18 11.87 10.10
N LEU A 525 -11.92 12.34 10.05
CA LEU A 525 -11.61 13.70 10.45
C LEU A 525 -12.37 14.70 9.58
N SER A 526 -13.03 15.67 10.23
CA SER A 526 -13.62 16.82 9.55
C SER A 526 -12.72 18.05 9.69
N GLU A 527 -12.68 18.87 8.64
CA GLU A 527 -11.84 20.07 8.62
C GLU A 527 -12.23 21.04 9.74
N ASP A 528 -13.54 21.21 10.01
CA ASP A 528 -14.03 22.11 11.06
C ASP A 528 -13.68 21.63 12.47
N ALA A 529 -13.69 20.31 12.72
CA ALA A 529 -13.29 19.75 14.02
C ALA A 529 -11.78 19.97 14.25
N VAL A 530 -10.95 19.71 13.25
CA VAL A 530 -9.51 19.97 13.35
C VAL A 530 -9.24 21.47 13.47
N LEU A 531 -9.94 22.32 12.73
CA LEU A 531 -9.83 23.78 12.82
C LEU A 531 -10.21 24.31 14.22
N ALA A 532 -11.20 23.72 14.89
CA ALA A 532 -11.55 24.05 16.26
C ALA A 532 -10.40 23.72 17.24
N VAL A 533 -9.73 22.58 17.07
CA VAL A 533 -8.52 22.21 17.82
C VAL A 533 -7.40 23.21 17.54
N ILE A 534 -7.17 23.56 16.27
CA ILE A 534 -6.14 24.53 15.87
C ILE A 534 -6.40 25.90 16.52
N ARG A 535 -7.64 26.39 16.46
CA ARG A 535 -8.06 27.67 17.08
C ARG A 535 -7.76 27.69 18.58
N ARG A 536 -8.03 26.58 19.29
CA ARG A 536 -7.73 26.47 20.73
C ARG A 536 -6.24 26.62 21.01
N HIS A 537 -5.39 25.95 20.24
CA HIS A 537 -3.94 26.00 20.45
C HIS A 537 -3.32 27.31 19.95
N ALA A 538 -3.80 27.89 18.86
CA ALA A 538 -3.39 29.21 18.38
C ALA A 538 -3.71 30.31 19.40
N ARG A 539 -4.89 30.28 20.05
CA ARG A 539 -5.23 31.21 21.14
C ARG A 539 -4.31 31.05 22.36
N ARG A 540 -3.96 29.80 22.70
CA ARG A 540 -3.08 29.49 23.85
C ARG A 540 -1.61 29.84 23.55
N HIS A 541 -1.22 29.80 22.29
CA HIS A 541 0.15 30.00 21.81
C HIS A 541 0.18 30.91 20.57
N PRO A 542 -0.13 32.21 20.69
CA PRO A 542 -0.39 33.12 19.55
C PRO A 542 0.83 33.41 18.65
N ARG A 543 2.04 33.00 19.08
CA ARG A 543 3.28 33.14 18.32
C ARG A 543 3.90 31.79 17.96
N ALA A 544 3.15 30.70 18.11
CA ALA A 544 3.68 29.38 17.82
C ALA A 544 3.81 29.15 16.31
N ALA A 545 4.82 28.38 15.95
CA ALA A 545 4.85 27.66 14.68
C ALA A 545 3.84 26.51 14.74
N HIS A 546 3.04 26.33 13.70
CA HIS A 546 2.07 25.26 13.61
C HIS A 546 2.43 24.31 12.46
N ARG A 547 2.41 23.01 12.74
CA ARG A 547 2.88 21.97 11.82
C ARG A 547 1.90 20.80 11.80
N THR A 548 1.72 20.19 10.63
CA THR A 548 0.96 18.94 10.44
C THR A 548 1.33 18.28 9.10
N MET A 549 0.63 17.22 8.74
CA MET A 549 0.77 16.55 7.44
C MET A 549 0.27 17.44 6.29
N SER A 550 0.76 17.17 5.08
CA SER A 550 0.40 17.93 3.88
C SER A 550 -1.05 17.73 3.47
N TYR A 551 -1.66 18.80 2.92
CA TYR A 551 -2.95 18.70 2.24
C TYR A 551 -2.88 17.97 0.88
N LEU A 552 -1.67 17.62 0.42
CA LEU A 552 -1.40 16.77 -0.75
C LEU A 552 -1.25 15.29 -0.39
N ASP A 553 -1.36 14.95 0.90
CA ASP A 553 -1.27 13.56 1.37
C ASP A 553 -2.45 12.72 0.82
N PRO A 554 -2.21 11.50 0.29
CA PRO A 554 -3.28 10.63 -0.18
C PRO A 554 -4.17 10.08 0.96
N HIS A 555 -3.71 10.11 2.21
CA HIS A 555 -4.52 9.70 3.35
C HIS A 555 -5.48 10.82 3.76
N THR A 556 -6.79 10.52 3.76
CA THR A 556 -7.85 11.53 3.97
C THR A 556 -7.68 12.32 5.26
N ASP A 557 -7.37 11.67 6.39
CA ASP A 557 -7.18 12.35 7.68
C ASP A 557 -5.95 13.26 7.70
N HIS A 558 -4.86 12.87 7.04
CA HIS A 558 -3.66 13.71 6.90
C HIS A 558 -3.98 14.93 6.07
N ALA A 559 -4.62 14.72 4.91
CA ALA A 559 -5.01 15.79 4.01
C ALA A 559 -6.02 16.74 4.67
N THR A 560 -6.95 16.23 5.48
CA THR A 560 -7.90 17.05 6.26
C THR A 560 -7.18 17.89 7.30
N ALA A 561 -6.22 17.33 8.04
CA ALA A 561 -5.43 18.10 8.99
C ALA A 561 -4.62 19.21 8.29
N GLY A 562 -4.02 18.89 7.14
CA GLY A 562 -3.34 19.85 6.27
C GLY A 562 -4.28 20.96 5.77
N ARG A 563 -5.48 20.62 5.27
CA ARG A 563 -6.47 21.61 4.82
C ARG A 563 -6.94 22.51 5.95
N ALA A 564 -7.21 21.96 7.13
CA ALA A 564 -7.62 22.74 8.30
C ALA A 564 -6.54 23.73 8.73
N LEU A 565 -5.26 23.34 8.75
CA LEU A 565 -4.15 24.24 9.06
C LEU A 565 -3.93 25.29 7.97
N ARG A 566 -4.07 24.92 6.70
CA ARG A 566 -4.01 25.86 5.57
C ARG A 566 -5.12 26.90 5.65
N ARG A 567 -6.34 26.47 5.99
CA ARG A 567 -7.48 27.37 6.23
C ARG A 567 -7.21 28.28 7.42
N ALA A 568 -6.72 27.76 8.55
CA ALA A 568 -6.36 28.58 9.70
C ALA A 568 -5.32 29.65 9.36
N HIS A 569 -4.36 29.32 8.48
CA HIS A 569 -3.39 30.28 7.98
C HIS A 569 -4.04 31.38 7.13
N ARG A 570 -4.88 31.01 6.16
CA ARG A 570 -5.63 31.95 5.31
C ARG A 570 -6.57 32.86 6.10
N GLU A 571 -7.18 32.34 7.17
CA GLU A 571 -8.04 33.11 8.09
C GLU A 571 -7.22 34.02 9.04
N GLY A 572 -5.89 34.02 8.96
CA GLY A 572 -5.01 34.83 9.82
C GLY A 572 -4.92 34.33 11.26
N LEU A 573 -5.49 33.16 11.57
CA LEU A 573 -5.44 32.54 12.89
C LEU A 573 -4.05 31.99 13.22
N VAL A 574 -3.31 31.57 12.20
CA VAL A 574 -1.96 31.02 12.29
C VAL A 574 -1.06 31.75 11.30
N ARG A 575 0.06 32.33 11.76
CA ARG A 575 0.99 33.03 10.86
C ARG A 575 2.05 32.09 10.27
N ASP A 576 2.61 31.22 11.10
CA ASP A 576 3.66 30.29 10.69
C ASP A 576 3.07 28.87 10.59
N ALA A 577 2.81 28.42 9.35
CA ALA A 577 2.26 27.11 9.04
C ALA A 577 3.23 26.31 8.16
N GLY A 578 3.44 25.03 8.48
CA GLY A 578 4.30 24.14 7.70
C GLY A 578 3.70 22.75 7.58
N PHE A 579 3.93 22.12 6.42
CA PHE A 579 3.20 20.94 5.97
C PHE A 579 4.18 19.84 5.56
N TYR A 580 4.14 18.69 6.23
CA TYR A 580 5.07 17.59 5.98
C TYR A 580 4.53 16.64 4.92
N LEU A 581 5.33 16.35 3.90
CA LEU A 581 4.97 15.37 2.87
C LEU A 581 5.16 13.95 3.40
N PRO A 582 4.27 13.01 3.05
CA PRO A 582 4.42 11.60 3.37
C PRO A 582 5.44 10.93 2.45
N VAL A 583 6.71 11.31 2.54
CA VAL A 583 7.79 10.68 1.74
C VAL A 583 7.93 9.21 2.15
N PRO A 584 8.09 8.24 1.24
CA PRO A 584 8.26 8.39 -0.22
C PRO A 584 6.95 8.35 -1.01
N GLN A 585 5.78 8.26 -0.36
CA GLN A 585 4.48 8.13 -1.03
C GLN A 585 4.14 9.36 -1.86
N VAL A 586 4.52 10.55 -1.38
CA VAL A 586 4.43 11.80 -2.14
C VAL A 586 5.78 12.49 -2.10
N VAL A 587 6.28 12.86 -3.28
CA VAL A 587 7.48 13.69 -3.45
C VAL A 587 7.13 14.84 -4.38
N ASP A 588 7.32 16.06 -3.91
CA ASP A 588 7.24 17.28 -4.71
C ASP A 588 8.58 18.01 -4.56
N GLU A 589 9.19 18.39 -5.68
CA GLU A 589 10.49 19.06 -5.70
C GLU A 589 10.43 20.48 -5.12
N ARG A 590 9.23 21.08 -5.11
CA ARG A 590 8.96 22.39 -4.50
C ARG A 590 8.87 22.32 -2.98
N ALA A 591 8.81 21.12 -2.39
CA ALA A 591 8.92 20.92 -0.95
C ALA A 591 10.39 20.79 -0.54
N ASP A 592 10.78 21.60 0.44
CA ASP A 592 12.12 21.66 0.98
C ASP A 592 12.48 20.37 1.69
N ARG A 593 13.67 19.83 1.39
CA ARG A 593 14.25 18.73 2.16
C ARG A 593 14.76 19.28 3.49
N VAL A 594 14.30 18.68 4.59
CA VAL A 594 14.80 19.06 5.92
C VAL A 594 16.21 18.52 6.10
N THR A 595 17.17 19.42 6.38
CA THR A 595 18.54 19.03 6.70
C THR A 595 18.64 18.66 8.18
N LEU A 596 18.74 17.35 8.46
CA LEU A 596 18.83 16.83 9.82
C LEU A 596 20.28 16.54 10.22
N ALA A 597 20.70 17.12 11.35
CA ALA A 597 21.94 16.75 12.04
C ALA A 597 21.85 15.33 12.63
N ASP A 598 22.99 14.71 12.89
CA ASP A 598 23.06 13.32 13.38
C ASP A 598 22.30 13.09 14.68
N ALA A 599 22.30 14.07 15.59
CA ALA A 599 21.54 14.00 16.83
C ALA A 599 20.02 13.91 16.58
N ALA A 600 19.51 14.67 15.61
CA ALA A 600 18.09 14.64 15.24
C ALA A 600 17.72 13.35 14.51
N ARG A 601 18.60 12.87 13.60
CA ARG A 601 18.43 11.56 12.94
C ARG A 601 18.41 10.41 13.96
N ALA A 602 19.31 10.45 14.95
CA ALA A 602 19.38 9.45 16.00
C ALA A 602 18.12 9.46 16.88
N ALA A 603 17.63 10.64 17.26
CA ALA A 603 16.39 10.79 18.03
C ALA A 603 15.17 10.25 17.25
N LYS A 604 15.05 10.60 15.95
CA LYS A 604 14.01 10.07 15.07
C LYS A 604 14.04 8.54 14.99
N LYS A 605 15.23 7.95 14.78
CA LYS A 605 15.40 6.49 14.74
C LYS A 605 15.03 5.83 16.08
N ALA A 606 15.41 6.46 17.20
CA ALA A 606 15.05 5.97 18.53
C ALA A 606 13.54 6.01 18.78
N ALA A 607 12.86 7.07 18.32
CA ALA A 607 11.40 7.16 18.41
C ALA A 607 10.72 6.08 17.55
N LEU A 608 11.15 5.90 16.30
CA LEU A 608 10.68 4.82 15.42
C LEU A 608 10.91 3.42 16.00
N ALA A 609 11.97 3.22 16.78
CA ALA A 609 12.24 1.94 17.43
C ALA A 609 11.19 1.59 18.50
N GLU A 610 10.56 2.57 19.14
CA GLU A 610 9.49 2.33 20.12
C GLU A 610 8.25 1.69 19.47
N TYR A 611 7.95 2.00 18.21
CA TYR A 611 6.88 1.36 17.44
C TYR A 611 7.23 -0.05 16.92
N ARG A 612 8.48 -0.48 17.09
CA ARG A 612 8.97 -1.81 16.68
C ARG A 612 9.11 -2.76 17.87
N LEU A 613 8.97 -2.27 19.10
CA LEU A 613 9.14 -3.05 20.31
C LEU A 613 7.95 -4.01 20.50
N TRP A 614 8.25 -5.30 20.58
CA TRP A 614 7.29 -6.34 20.94
C TRP A 614 7.59 -6.81 22.36
N ASP A 615 6.75 -6.37 23.30
CA ASP A 615 6.77 -6.74 24.71
C ASP A 615 5.32 -6.80 25.24
N PRO A 616 4.63 -7.94 25.02
CA PRO A 616 3.24 -8.13 25.43
C PRO A 616 2.99 -7.97 26.93
N GLU A 617 3.97 -8.29 27.78
CA GLU A 617 3.86 -8.16 29.24
C GLU A 617 3.71 -6.69 29.66
N GLN A 618 4.31 -5.78 28.89
CA GLN A 618 4.18 -4.33 29.08
C GLN A 618 3.12 -3.69 28.17
N GLY A 619 2.32 -4.52 27.47
CA GLY A 619 1.30 -4.06 26.54
C GLY A 619 1.87 -3.27 25.36
N ARG A 620 3.08 -3.63 24.89
CA ARG A 620 3.75 -3.06 23.71
C ARG A 620 3.70 -4.09 22.59
N TYR A 621 2.96 -3.81 21.52
CA TYR A 621 2.63 -4.83 20.51
C TYR A 621 3.23 -4.56 19.12
N ALA A 622 4.13 -3.58 19.04
CA ALA A 622 4.66 -3.05 17.80
C ALA A 622 3.55 -2.67 16.81
N ILE A 623 2.49 -2.02 17.29
CA ILE A 623 1.29 -1.73 16.51
C ILE A 623 1.64 -0.77 15.37
N GLY A 624 2.37 0.32 15.63
CA GLY A 624 2.79 1.23 14.56
C GLY A 624 3.56 0.51 13.44
N ARG A 625 4.48 -0.41 13.79
CA ARG A 625 5.16 -1.26 12.80
C ARG A 625 4.19 -2.17 12.05
N ARG A 626 3.11 -2.67 12.65
CA ARG A 626 2.11 -3.51 11.97
C ARG A 626 1.19 -2.72 11.07
N SER A 627 0.81 -1.52 11.49
CA SER A 627 -0.10 -0.65 10.77
C SER A 627 0.56 -0.05 9.52
N VAL A 628 1.81 0.41 9.64
CA VAL A 628 2.54 1.12 8.57
C VAL A 628 4.00 0.66 8.45
N SER A 629 4.19 -0.66 8.32
CA SER A 629 5.51 -1.32 8.33
C SER A 629 6.51 -0.74 7.34
N GLU A 630 6.07 -0.47 6.12
CA GLU A 630 6.92 0.06 5.05
C GLU A 630 7.46 1.45 5.39
N LEU A 631 6.60 2.34 5.90
CA LEU A 631 6.97 3.70 6.29
C LEU A 631 7.91 3.71 7.50
N VAL A 632 7.61 2.94 8.54
CA VAL A 632 8.49 2.81 9.72
C VAL A 632 9.86 2.27 9.31
N THR A 633 9.90 1.27 8.43
CA THR A 633 11.15 0.67 7.95
C THR A 633 11.94 1.63 7.06
N TYR A 634 11.26 2.32 6.14
CA TYR A 634 11.85 3.31 5.26
C TYR A 634 12.49 4.44 6.07
N HIS A 635 11.73 5.09 6.97
CA HIS A 635 12.25 6.22 7.74
C HIS A 635 13.31 5.83 8.79
N HIS A 636 13.32 4.58 9.24
CA HIS A 636 14.40 4.08 10.08
C HIS A 636 15.72 3.95 9.31
N ARG A 637 15.68 3.63 8.00
CA ARG A 637 16.86 3.55 7.13
C ARG A 637 17.24 4.95 6.60
N THR A 638 16.24 5.65 6.09
CA THR A 638 16.32 6.95 5.41
C THR A 638 15.50 7.95 6.21
N PRO A 639 16.06 8.57 7.28
CA PRO A 639 15.32 9.46 8.17
C PRO A 639 15.04 10.84 7.53
N ASP A 640 14.72 10.88 6.24
CA ASP A 640 14.46 12.09 5.50
C ASP A 640 13.06 12.64 5.80
N GLU A 641 12.92 13.95 5.65
CA GLU A 641 11.66 14.69 5.80
C GLU A 641 11.62 15.76 4.72
N ARG A 642 10.42 16.04 4.22
CA ARG A 642 10.17 17.15 3.31
C ARG A 642 9.03 18.00 3.86
N VAL A 643 9.19 19.30 3.79
CA VAL A 643 8.23 20.28 4.32
C VAL A 643 7.97 21.34 3.26
N HIS A 644 6.73 21.83 3.19
CA HIS A 644 6.38 22.96 2.32
C HIS A 644 5.55 23.99 3.06
N GLY A 645 5.46 25.18 2.45
CA GLY A 645 4.62 26.29 2.91
C GLY A 645 3.14 26.16 2.48
N PRO A 646 2.30 27.12 2.91
CA PRO A 646 0.86 27.11 2.65
C PRO A 646 0.47 27.35 1.17
N ASP A 647 1.40 27.84 0.36
CA ASP A 647 1.17 28.30 -1.02
C ASP A 647 1.59 27.29 -2.10
N LEU A 648 1.84 26.04 -1.72
CA LEU A 648 2.13 24.97 -2.66
C LEU A 648 0.84 24.46 -3.33
N ASP A 649 0.46 25.06 -4.46
CA ASP A 649 -0.70 24.65 -5.27
C ASP A 649 -0.39 23.52 -6.26
#